data_AF-A0A0Q8LR77-F1
#
_entry.id   AF-A0A0Q8LR77-F1
#
_cell.length_a   1.000
_cell.length_b   1.000
_cell.length_c   1.000
_cell.angle_alpha   90.00
_cell.angle_beta   90.00
_cell.angle_gamma   90.00
#
_symmetry.space_group_name_H-M   'P 1'
#
loop_
_entity.id
_entity.type
_entity.pdbx_description
1 polymer ?
#
loop_
_entity_poly.entity_id
_entity_poly.type
_entity_poly.pdbx_seq_one_letter_code
_entity_poly.pdbx_strand_id
1 'polypeptide(L)'
;MYIEEVPSGPQPIAAASTSVVAILGTTRKGPVLTPTRVTGWSDFVRTFGEATARSRTAESVFGFFENGGPAAWVVRVDPSSAASWTVRDASGTPSFTISADSPGTWGNALTVGVAADPGGAAGTLYSGVLTGAATVSAGTVFTVPLASTAGLRPGDPVVAVARPSGAAAVASANGTVQAVGATSATVDFGAAVTFPAGSVLAGRVPASTTVFLPTAKGFRPGDVIVVTAPHGARTSATVTAAVETGSGMTLTLAAAATDVAGTAYVQRRATIPVTVTVPPGTPAGAPPTTNVGLGLIGLPAGVGAVVAADLAASAATRAPARIVFADGRTATWSTNTFPVVGADAPPSGPADLTMGVFVSLYAETGLNLVDFGSAELAGAFGWVPENTVLSLTGAGATTRTATRTASSAADSAFTLSGTPSAGIPYTTATVTPAAAATASLLVRCAVAPRIGDALTVNGNATPLTAVESKGGDAYLVTWGAAVVVAGFTSPAPLMAVEAASVTAERFAISVSVPGLGTERIGGLSLSPSHPAYFAKDDVVNGVSAYVTVAPRAGGAPPVSLTSAPFYATSAGIGGDGTAAVDDFRKGLDALEAETEPALVICPDSTLFEDPALQADVIGKVVTHCERFRRFAIVDPPDEDDDQALRTWRLATVNSTYAAVYAPHLQIVSIDPSSTARLTTVPPSGFVAGVFARTDRERGVHKAPGNERVAGAVGLAQSYTQRRQDLLNPDAVNLIRVFPGRGTRIWGARNATDDVNWRYVNVRRLFNMIETSVERSTQWVVFEPNTASTWIRIKVSIENFLDQQWRAGALAGTRPEEAYRVRVGLGETMTEIDIALGLVVTEVAIAAARPSEFVVFRFSHKQLSE
;
A
#
# COMPACT_ATOMS: atom_id res chain seq x y z
N MET A 1 -30.23 -39.57 -26.19
CA MET A 1 -31.38 -39.71 -25.29
C MET A 1 -30.94 -39.16 -23.95
N TYR A 2 -31.32 -37.93 -23.61
CA TYR A 2 -31.09 -37.38 -22.27
C TYR A 2 -32.35 -37.71 -21.48
N ILE A 3 -32.22 -38.62 -20.51
CA ILE A 3 -33.26 -38.94 -19.53
C ILE A 3 -32.89 -38.12 -18.30
N GLU A 4 -33.66 -37.07 -18.03
CA GLU A 4 -33.58 -36.32 -16.79
C GLU A 4 -34.73 -36.79 -15.88
N GLU A 5 -34.36 -37.40 -14.75
CA GLU A 5 -35.32 -37.87 -13.76
C GLU A 5 -35.80 -36.65 -12.96
N VAL A 6 -36.98 -36.14 -13.31
CA VAL A 6 -37.62 -35.04 -12.56
C VAL A 6 -38.04 -35.61 -11.19
N PRO A 7 -37.57 -35.02 -10.07
CA PRO A 7 -37.93 -35.48 -8.73
C PRO A 7 -39.46 -35.46 -8.54
N SER A 8 -40.07 -36.63 -8.36
CA SER A 8 -41.53 -36.79 -8.27
C SER A 8 -42.10 -36.55 -6.88
N GLY A 9 -41.25 -36.33 -5.87
CA GLY A 9 -41.65 -36.11 -4.48
C GLY A 9 -42.00 -34.65 -4.13
N PRO A 10 -42.73 -34.42 -3.03
CA PRO A 10 -42.85 -33.10 -2.42
C PRO A 10 -41.48 -32.58 -1.96
N GLN A 11 -41.20 -31.30 -2.21
CA GLN A 11 -39.92 -30.70 -1.81
C GLN A 11 -40.00 -30.20 -0.35
N PRO A 12 -39.00 -30.50 0.50
CA PRO A 12 -38.98 -30.03 1.87
C PRO A 12 -38.82 -28.50 1.92
N ILE A 13 -39.64 -27.84 2.74
CA ILE A 13 -39.56 -26.40 2.99
C ILE A 13 -38.61 -26.15 4.16
N ALA A 14 -37.57 -25.37 3.94
CA ALA A 14 -36.68 -24.92 5.01
C ALA A 14 -37.20 -23.63 5.65
N ALA A 15 -37.14 -23.55 6.98
CA ALA A 15 -37.53 -22.33 7.69
C ALA A 15 -36.59 -21.16 7.35
N ALA A 16 -37.17 -20.01 7.02
CA ALA A 16 -36.45 -18.78 6.77
C ALA A 16 -35.73 -18.28 8.04
N SER A 17 -34.63 -17.55 7.86
CA SER A 17 -33.92 -16.91 8.97
C SER A 17 -34.84 -15.94 9.70
N THR A 18 -34.83 -15.95 11.04
CA THR A 18 -35.59 -15.01 11.88
C THR A 18 -34.69 -14.13 12.76
N SER A 19 -33.39 -14.45 12.78
CA SER A 19 -32.43 -13.98 13.78
C SER A 19 -31.37 -13.02 13.23
N VAL A 20 -31.40 -12.76 11.91
CA VAL A 20 -30.45 -11.85 11.25
C VAL A 20 -31.06 -10.46 11.19
N VAL A 21 -30.30 -9.46 11.64
CA VAL A 21 -30.74 -8.05 11.69
C VAL A 21 -30.03 -7.22 10.62
N ALA A 22 -30.75 -6.29 10.00
CA ALA A 22 -30.15 -5.19 9.28
C ALA A 22 -30.11 -3.95 10.17
N ILE A 23 -28.95 -3.30 10.26
CA ILE A 23 -28.69 -2.13 11.10
C ILE A 23 -28.30 -0.99 10.16
N LEU A 24 -29.15 0.03 10.10
CA LEU A 24 -28.90 1.24 9.32
C LEU A 24 -28.40 2.36 10.22
N GLY A 25 -27.34 3.04 9.80
CA GLY A 25 -26.83 4.19 10.51
C GLY A 25 -25.45 4.59 10.03
N THR A 26 -24.77 5.40 10.81
CA THR A 26 -23.47 5.98 10.46
C THR A 26 -22.34 5.20 11.14
N THR A 27 -21.18 5.07 10.49
CA THR A 27 -20.03 4.31 11.03
C THR A 27 -18.71 5.04 10.83
N ARG A 28 -17.69 4.78 11.65
CA ARG A 28 -16.40 5.50 11.58
C ARG A 28 -15.72 5.39 10.20
N LYS A 29 -15.80 4.21 9.58
CA LYS A 29 -15.29 3.91 8.23
C LYS A 29 -16.17 2.85 7.56
N GLY A 30 -15.75 2.33 6.42
CA GLY A 30 -16.38 1.21 5.71
C GLY A 30 -17.25 1.61 4.51
N PRO A 31 -17.72 0.65 3.72
CA PRO A 31 -18.51 0.89 2.51
C PRO A 31 -19.78 1.70 2.79
N VAL A 32 -20.08 2.70 1.96
CA VAL A 32 -21.28 3.55 2.06
C VAL A 32 -22.35 3.00 1.12
N LEU A 33 -23.62 2.96 1.59
CA LEU A 33 -24.78 2.47 0.85
C LEU A 33 -24.62 1.06 0.25
N THR A 34 -23.71 0.27 0.83
CA THR A 34 -23.46 -1.13 0.44
C THR A 34 -23.71 -2.01 1.64
N PRO A 35 -24.84 -2.76 1.67
CA PRO A 35 -25.11 -3.70 2.75
C PRO A 35 -23.94 -4.67 2.90
N THR A 36 -23.34 -4.70 4.10
CA THR A 36 -22.20 -5.57 4.38
C THR A 36 -22.53 -6.48 5.53
N ARG A 37 -22.45 -7.79 5.29
CA ARG A 37 -22.70 -8.81 6.29
C ARG A 37 -21.50 -8.94 7.23
N VAL A 38 -21.77 -8.93 8.53
CA VAL A 38 -20.80 -9.16 9.60
C VAL A 38 -21.27 -10.28 10.53
N THR A 39 -20.36 -11.12 11.00
CA THR A 39 -20.68 -12.28 11.85
C THR A 39 -20.27 -12.13 13.31
N GLY A 40 -19.74 -10.97 13.70
CA GLY A 40 -19.37 -10.68 15.08
C GLY A 40 -18.82 -9.27 15.27
N TRP A 41 -18.59 -8.90 16.53
CA TRP A 41 -18.08 -7.57 16.90
C TRP A 41 -16.71 -7.25 16.28
N SER A 42 -15.76 -8.19 16.33
CA SER A 42 -14.43 -7.98 15.74
C SER A 42 -14.47 -7.76 14.23
N ASP A 43 -15.40 -8.41 13.54
CA ASP A 43 -15.61 -8.27 12.10
C ASP A 43 -16.21 -6.91 11.75
N PHE A 44 -17.16 -6.42 12.58
CA PHE A 44 -17.67 -5.06 12.51
C PHE A 44 -16.56 -4.03 12.70
N VAL A 45 -15.77 -4.12 13.77
CA VAL A 45 -14.69 -3.15 14.05
C VAL A 45 -13.66 -3.12 12.93
N ARG A 46 -13.32 -4.29 12.36
CA ARG A 46 -12.39 -4.39 11.23
C ARG A 46 -12.91 -3.62 10.01
N THR A 47 -14.19 -3.77 9.69
CA THR A 47 -14.81 -3.24 8.47
C THR A 47 -15.26 -1.78 8.63
N PHE A 48 -15.97 -1.48 9.71
CA PHE A 48 -16.67 -0.21 9.95
C PHE A 48 -16.00 0.68 11.00
N GLY A 49 -14.99 0.18 11.70
CA GLY A 49 -14.29 0.88 12.77
C GLY A 49 -14.99 0.78 14.13
N GLU A 50 -14.31 1.29 15.15
CA GLU A 50 -14.80 1.34 16.53
C GLU A 50 -15.96 2.33 16.70
N ALA A 51 -16.61 2.28 17.87
CA ALA A 51 -17.66 3.23 18.24
C ALA A 51 -17.14 4.67 18.27
N THR A 52 -18.04 5.61 18.01
CA THR A 52 -17.75 7.04 17.95
C THR A 52 -18.97 7.81 18.42
N ALA A 53 -18.77 8.94 19.09
CA ALA A 53 -19.84 9.82 19.56
C ALA A 53 -20.86 10.29 18.50
N ARG A 54 -20.53 10.19 17.19
CA ARG A 54 -21.40 10.62 16.09
C ARG A 54 -22.56 9.66 15.78
N SER A 55 -22.54 8.44 16.31
CA SER A 55 -23.48 7.38 15.97
C SER A 55 -23.86 6.55 17.18
N ARG A 56 -24.95 5.79 17.08
CA ARG A 56 -25.40 4.73 17.97
C ARG A 56 -25.31 3.33 17.31
N THR A 57 -24.84 3.27 16.06
CA THR A 57 -24.78 2.04 15.26
C THR A 57 -23.84 1.01 15.87
N ALA A 58 -22.63 1.43 16.25
CA ALA A 58 -21.62 0.54 16.80
C ALA A 58 -22.08 -0.09 18.12
N GLU A 59 -22.66 0.70 19.02
CA GLU A 59 -23.21 0.23 20.29
C GLU A 59 -24.38 -0.73 20.09
N SER A 60 -25.20 -0.50 19.07
CA SER A 60 -26.32 -1.39 18.72
C SER A 60 -25.83 -2.72 18.14
N VAL A 61 -24.79 -2.70 17.29
CA VAL A 61 -24.13 -3.91 16.77
C VAL A 61 -23.49 -4.70 17.91
N PHE A 62 -22.79 -4.02 18.82
CA PHE A 62 -22.20 -4.62 20.01
C PHE A 62 -23.29 -5.30 20.87
N GLY A 63 -24.37 -4.56 21.19
CA GLY A 63 -25.49 -5.08 21.97
C GLY A 63 -26.20 -6.28 21.32
N PHE A 64 -26.31 -6.30 19.99
CA PHE A 64 -26.87 -7.41 19.23
C PHE A 64 -26.05 -8.68 19.41
N PHE A 65 -24.73 -8.61 19.21
CA PHE A 65 -23.85 -9.78 19.35
C PHE A 65 -23.72 -10.24 20.80
N GLU A 66 -23.61 -9.32 21.77
CA GLU A 66 -23.60 -9.64 23.21
C GLU A 66 -24.87 -10.37 23.68
N ASN A 67 -25.99 -10.14 22.99
CA ASN A 67 -27.24 -10.81 23.30
C ASN A 67 -27.50 -12.08 22.51
N GLY A 68 -26.54 -12.56 21.70
CA GLY A 68 -26.63 -13.85 20.99
C GLY A 68 -27.11 -13.76 19.55
N GLY A 69 -27.02 -12.58 18.94
CA GLY A 69 -27.22 -12.38 17.50
C GLY A 69 -26.20 -13.15 16.65
N PRO A 70 -26.62 -13.92 15.63
CA PRO A 70 -25.71 -14.76 14.84
C PRO A 70 -24.99 -14.00 13.71
N ALA A 71 -25.65 -13.03 13.08
CA ALA A 71 -25.09 -12.20 12.01
C ALA A 71 -25.92 -10.91 11.85
N ALA A 72 -25.28 -9.85 11.40
CA ALA A 72 -25.91 -8.58 11.11
C ALA A 72 -25.51 -8.08 9.72
N TRP A 73 -26.42 -7.40 9.03
CA TRP A 73 -26.15 -6.62 7.83
C TRP A 73 -26.06 -5.15 8.23
N VAL A 74 -24.90 -4.54 8.05
CA VAL A 74 -24.71 -3.12 8.36
C VAL A 74 -24.81 -2.32 7.08
N VAL A 75 -25.64 -1.29 7.09
CA VAL A 75 -25.78 -0.33 5.99
C VAL A 75 -25.34 1.03 6.51
N ARG A 76 -24.15 1.46 6.09
CA ARG A 76 -23.64 2.80 6.39
C ARG A 76 -24.34 3.82 5.48
N VAL A 77 -24.94 4.85 6.06
CA VAL A 77 -25.77 5.83 5.33
C VAL A 77 -25.22 7.26 5.32
N ASP A 78 -24.07 7.56 5.92
CA ASP A 78 -23.58 8.94 5.94
C ASP A 78 -22.96 9.42 4.60
N PRO A 79 -23.18 10.70 4.22
CA PRO A 79 -22.59 11.30 3.02
C PRO A 79 -21.14 11.77 3.25
N SER A 80 -20.31 10.90 3.82
CA SER A 80 -18.90 11.21 4.10
C SER A 80 -18.04 11.24 2.86
N SER A 81 -16.92 11.95 2.92
CA SER A 81 -15.90 12.02 1.86
C SER A 81 -14.61 11.32 2.28
N ALA A 82 -13.94 10.68 1.32
CA ALA A 82 -12.65 10.03 1.56
C ALA A 82 -11.50 11.03 1.52
N ALA A 83 -10.50 10.81 2.39
CA ALA A 83 -9.21 11.45 2.23
C ALA A 83 -8.57 10.97 0.93
N SER A 84 -7.83 11.84 0.23
CA SER A 84 -7.19 11.51 -1.04
C SER A 84 -5.86 12.19 -1.22
N TRP A 85 -5.02 11.58 -2.05
CA TRP A 85 -3.69 12.02 -2.41
C TRP A 85 -3.51 11.96 -3.92
N THR A 86 -2.98 13.03 -4.51
CA THR A 86 -2.54 13.03 -5.90
C THR A 86 -1.11 12.52 -5.95
N VAL A 87 -0.90 11.43 -6.68
CA VAL A 87 0.43 10.92 -7.01
C VAL A 87 0.98 11.71 -8.19
N ARG A 88 2.20 12.21 -8.04
CA ARG A 88 2.89 13.06 -9.02
C ARG A 88 4.18 12.42 -9.48
N ASP A 89 4.55 12.69 -10.73
CA ASP A 89 5.86 12.31 -11.26
C ASP A 89 6.97 13.27 -10.80
N ALA A 90 8.20 13.01 -11.23
CA ALA A 90 9.36 13.83 -10.86
C ALA A 90 9.28 15.29 -11.33
N SER A 91 8.46 15.59 -12.34
CA SER A 91 8.21 16.95 -12.83
C SER A 91 7.09 17.69 -12.06
N GLY A 92 6.42 16.99 -11.14
CA GLY A 92 5.26 17.50 -10.41
C GLY A 92 3.93 17.31 -11.17
N THR A 93 3.92 16.63 -12.31
CA THR A 93 2.71 16.38 -13.11
C THR A 93 1.85 15.28 -12.45
N PRO A 94 0.52 15.45 -12.31
CA PRO A 94 -0.36 14.42 -11.77
C PRO A 94 -0.35 13.13 -12.61
N SER A 95 -0.23 11.98 -11.95
CA SER A 95 -0.26 10.66 -12.59
C SER A 95 -1.58 9.92 -12.30
N PHE A 96 -1.92 9.74 -11.03
CA PHE A 96 -3.16 9.11 -10.57
C PHE A 96 -3.51 9.54 -9.14
N THR A 97 -4.67 9.12 -8.65
CA THR A 97 -5.14 9.44 -7.30
C THR A 97 -5.18 8.18 -6.44
N ILE A 98 -4.73 8.32 -5.20
CA ILE A 98 -4.93 7.36 -4.11
C ILE A 98 -6.04 7.94 -3.21
N SER A 99 -6.99 7.12 -2.79
CA SER A 99 -8.04 7.50 -1.85
C SER A 99 -8.00 6.57 -0.65
N ALA A 100 -8.42 7.03 0.53
CA ALA A 100 -8.71 6.13 1.64
C ALA A 100 -9.74 5.09 1.18
N ASP A 101 -9.60 3.85 1.65
CA ASP A 101 -10.42 2.71 1.21
C ASP A 101 -11.93 2.94 1.42
N SER A 102 -12.27 3.79 2.38
CA SER A 102 -13.63 4.22 2.62
C SER A 102 -13.69 5.67 3.09
N PRO A 103 -14.83 6.36 2.87
CA PRO A 103 -15.02 7.73 3.34
C PRO A 103 -14.91 7.90 4.85
N GLY A 104 -14.53 9.11 5.29
CA GLY A 104 -14.54 9.54 6.69
C GLY A 104 -13.21 10.13 7.16
N THR A 105 -13.25 10.79 8.31
CA THR A 105 -12.09 11.49 8.90
C THR A 105 -10.96 10.56 9.33
N TRP A 106 -11.22 9.26 9.49
CA TRP A 106 -10.20 8.25 9.80
C TRP A 106 -9.04 8.26 8.79
N GLY A 107 -9.35 8.55 7.51
CA GLY A 107 -8.36 8.61 6.43
C GLY A 107 -7.32 9.72 6.63
N ASN A 108 -7.62 10.75 7.44
CA ASN A 108 -6.70 11.87 7.72
C ASN A 108 -5.49 11.45 8.56
N ALA A 109 -5.58 10.31 9.25
CA ALA A 109 -4.45 9.73 9.98
C ALA A 109 -3.47 8.98 9.07
N LEU A 110 -3.85 8.70 7.82
CA LEU A 110 -3.00 7.95 6.88
C LEU A 110 -1.89 8.84 6.34
N THR A 111 -0.68 8.30 6.31
CA THR A 111 0.43 8.87 5.53
C THR A 111 0.72 7.97 4.34
N VAL A 112 0.64 8.52 3.13
CA VAL A 112 0.90 7.80 1.88
C VAL A 112 2.25 8.20 1.32
N GLY A 113 3.12 7.21 1.13
CA GLY A 113 4.39 7.32 0.45
C GLY A 113 4.34 6.62 -0.90
N VAL A 114 5.01 7.22 -1.88
CA VAL A 114 5.28 6.61 -3.18
C VAL A 114 6.77 6.74 -3.40
N ALA A 115 7.41 5.66 -3.84
CA ALA A 115 8.83 5.67 -4.14
C ALA A 115 9.16 4.64 -5.23
N ALA A 116 10.26 4.86 -5.93
CA ALA A 116 10.84 3.82 -6.77
C ALA A 116 11.13 2.56 -5.94
N ASP A 117 10.90 1.40 -6.54
CA ASP A 117 11.11 0.10 -5.93
C ASP A 117 12.28 -0.62 -6.60
N PRO A 118 13.50 -0.52 -6.01
CA PRO A 118 14.73 -0.99 -6.66
C PRO A 118 14.87 -2.51 -6.69
N GLY A 119 13.95 -3.26 -6.06
CA GLY A 119 13.92 -4.73 -6.05
C GLY A 119 13.40 -5.36 -7.35
N GLY A 120 13.24 -4.59 -8.42
CA GLY A 120 12.76 -5.05 -9.71
C GLY A 120 13.71 -6.00 -10.45
N ALA A 121 13.25 -6.51 -11.59
CA ALA A 121 14.08 -7.33 -12.47
C ALA A 121 15.33 -6.56 -12.92
N ALA A 122 16.47 -7.23 -12.96
CA ALA A 122 17.74 -6.63 -13.34
C ALA A 122 18.54 -7.55 -14.26
N GLY A 123 19.40 -6.95 -15.08
CA GLY A 123 20.35 -7.63 -15.95
C GLY A 123 21.47 -6.69 -16.37
N THR A 124 22.57 -7.24 -16.86
CA THR A 124 23.70 -6.46 -17.39
C THR A 124 23.82 -6.67 -18.89
N LEU A 125 24.22 -5.64 -19.64
CA LEU A 125 24.63 -5.84 -21.03
C LEU A 125 25.92 -6.69 -21.06
N TYR A 126 26.11 -7.43 -22.15
CA TYR A 126 27.32 -8.24 -22.35
C TYR A 126 28.60 -7.38 -22.33
N SER A 127 29.68 -7.91 -21.77
CA SER A 127 31.02 -7.31 -21.84
C SER A 127 32.09 -8.40 -21.84
N GLY A 128 33.06 -8.30 -22.75
CA GLY A 128 34.16 -9.25 -22.88
C GLY A 128 35.48 -8.56 -23.25
N VAL A 129 36.57 -8.95 -22.60
CA VAL A 129 37.92 -8.47 -22.92
C VAL A 129 38.48 -9.25 -24.09
N LEU A 130 39.07 -8.55 -25.05
CA LEU A 130 39.78 -9.15 -26.17
C LEU A 130 41.07 -9.80 -25.67
N THR A 131 41.24 -11.10 -25.93
CA THR A 131 42.42 -11.87 -25.51
C THR A 131 43.58 -11.76 -26.51
N GLY A 132 43.37 -11.18 -27.69
CA GLY A 132 44.37 -10.95 -28.73
C GLY A 132 44.10 -9.66 -29.52
N ALA A 133 45.11 -9.18 -30.27
CA ALA A 133 44.95 -8.04 -31.16
C ALA A 133 44.08 -8.40 -32.38
N ALA A 134 43.34 -7.42 -32.90
CA ALA A 134 42.37 -7.58 -33.98
C ALA A 134 42.55 -6.46 -35.01
N THR A 135 42.74 -6.79 -36.29
CA THR A 135 42.81 -5.82 -37.40
C THR A 135 41.82 -6.23 -38.48
N VAL A 136 40.93 -5.31 -38.85
CA VAL A 136 39.84 -5.54 -39.81
C VAL A 136 40.00 -4.61 -41.00
N SER A 137 39.83 -5.15 -42.21
CA SER A 137 39.70 -4.36 -43.45
C SER A 137 38.22 -4.06 -43.72
N ALA A 138 37.92 -2.90 -44.33
CA ALA A 138 36.55 -2.47 -44.58
C ALA A 138 35.78 -3.52 -45.42
N GLY A 139 34.56 -3.87 -44.99
CA GLY A 139 33.67 -4.79 -45.72
C GLY A 139 33.89 -6.29 -45.46
N THR A 140 34.64 -6.69 -44.42
CA THR A 140 34.83 -8.11 -44.05
C THR A 140 34.39 -8.40 -42.61
N VAL A 141 33.71 -9.54 -42.40
CA VAL A 141 33.31 -10.02 -41.07
C VAL A 141 34.52 -10.63 -40.36
N PHE A 142 34.78 -10.26 -39.10
CA PHE A 142 36.03 -10.58 -38.41
C PHE A 142 35.82 -11.35 -37.10
N THR A 143 36.62 -12.40 -36.84
CA THR A 143 36.54 -13.18 -35.60
C THR A 143 37.40 -12.58 -34.49
N VAL A 144 36.73 -11.97 -33.51
CA VAL A 144 37.32 -11.35 -32.32
C VAL A 144 37.59 -12.40 -31.25
N PRO A 145 38.83 -12.58 -30.78
CA PRO A 145 39.15 -13.48 -29.67
C PRO A 145 38.75 -12.84 -28.34
N LEU A 146 37.96 -13.57 -27.53
CA LEU A 146 37.34 -13.07 -26.30
C LEU A 146 37.63 -14.03 -25.13
N ALA A 147 37.73 -13.49 -23.92
CA ALA A 147 37.94 -14.31 -22.72
C ALA A 147 36.76 -15.27 -22.43
N SER A 148 35.56 -14.86 -22.83
CA SER A 148 34.33 -15.65 -22.81
C SER A 148 33.36 -14.98 -23.76
N THR A 149 32.47 -15.74 -24.38
CA THR A 149 31.33 -15.22 -25.16
C THR A 149 29.98 -15.54 -24.52
N ALA A 150 30.01 -15.96 -23.26
CA ALA A 150 28.80 -16.31 -22.51
C ALA A 150 27.80 -15.15 -22.57
N GLY A 151 26.70 -15.39 -23.28
CA GLY A 151 25.63 -14.42 -23.49
C GLY A 151 25.92 -13.32 -24.52
N LEU A 152 26.71 -13.63 -25.55
CA LEU A 152 26.71 -12.92 -26.83
C LEU A 152 26.02 -13.79 -27.90
N ARG A 153 25.33 -13.18 -28.88
CA ARG A 153 24.61 -13.88 -29.95
C ARG A 153 24.79 -13.26 -31.33
N PRO A 154 24.62 -14.04 -32.41
CA PRO A 154 24.40 -13.49 -33.74
C PRO A 154 23.26 -12.45 -33.74
N GLY A 155 23.48 -11.32 -34.39
CA GLY A 155 22.58 -10.16 -34.44
C GLY A 155 22.82 -9.13 -33.34
N ASP A 156 23.58 -9.45 -32.28
CA ASP A 156 23.77 -8.52 -31.17
C ASP A 156 24.58 -7.28 -31.62
N PRO A 157 24.09 -6.06 -31.39
CA PRO A 157 24.86 -4.87 -31.60
C PRO A 157 25.92 -4.72 -30.49
N VAL A 158 27.14 -4.44 -30.90
CA VAL A 158 28.30 -4.32 -30.02
C VAL A 158 29.07 -3.04 -30.33
N VAL A 159 29.83 -2.59 -29.35
CA VAL A 159 30.83 -1.55 -29.52
C VAL A 159 32.17 -2.10 -29.05
N ALA A 160 33.19 -1.96 -29.89
CA ALA A 160 34.57 -2.25 -29.52
C ALA A 160 35.25 -0.94 -29.13
N VAL A 161 35.80 -0.93 -27.92
CA VAL A 161 36.57 0.19 -27.37
C VAL A 161 38.02 -0.24 -27.28
N ALA A 162 38.87 0.46 -28.03
CA ALA A 162 40.29 0.19 -28.05
C ALA A 162 40.96 0.55 -26.73
N ARG A 163 41.84 -0.33 -26.24
CA ARG A 163 42.82 0.06 -25.22
C ARG A 163 43.80 1.07 -25.85
N PRO A 164 44.12 2.21 -25.22
CA PRO A 164 45.02 3.17 -25.84
C PRO A 164 46.42 2.57 -25.97
N SER A 165 46.98 2.55 -27.18
CA SER A 165 48.30 2.01 -27.46
C SER A 165 49.16 3.04 -28.19
N GLY A 166 49.98 3.79 -27.45
CA GLY A 166 51.24 4.45 -27.89
C GLY A 166 51.27 5.43 -29.07
N ALA A 167 50.30 5.44 -29.98
CA ALA A 167 50.25 6.30 -31.15
C ALA A 167 48.78 6.46 -31.61
N ALA A 168 48.27 7.70 -31.50
CA ALA A 168 46.94 8.18 -31.89
C ALA A 168 45.72 7.54 -31.19
N ALA A 169 44.68 8.37 -30.99
CA ALA A 169 43.40 7.94 -30.43
C ALA A 169 42.71 6.95 -31.40
N VAL A 170 42.58 5.69 -30.98
CA VAL A 170 41.81 4.70 -31.74
C VAL A 170 40.33 4.93 -31.44
N ALA A 171 39.56 5.30 -32.46
CA ALA A 171 38.12 5.52 -32.34
C ALA A 171 37.40 4.21 -31.96
N SER A 172 36.39 4.30 -31.10
CA SER A 172 35.46 3.20 -30.87
C SER A 172 34.77 2.83 -32.17
N ALA A 173 34.56 1.54 -32.42
CA ALA A 173 33.78 1.10 -33.58
C ALA A 173 32.55 0.30 -33.15
N ASN A 174 31.43 0.67 -33.75
CA ASN A 174 30.18 -0.05 -33.61
C ASN A 174 30.18 -1.22 -34.59
N GLY A 175 29.62 -2.35 -34.18
CA GLY A 175 29.48 -3.51 -35.04
C GLY A 175 28.28 -4.36 -34.67
N THR A 176 28.01 -5.35 -35.50
CA THR A 176 26.95 -6.35 -35.29
C THR A 176 27.59 -7.73 -35.28
N VAL A 177 27.30 -8.52 -34.26
CA VAL A 177 27.78 -9.91 -34.15
C VAL A 177 27.11 -10.74 -35.24
N GLN A 178 27.88 -11.54 -35.97
CA GLN A 178 27.40 -12.45 -37.03
C GLN A 178 27.42 -13.91 -36.58
N ALA A 179 28.39 -14.31 -35.75
CA ALA A 179 28.52 -15.66 -35.22
C ALA A 179 29.22 -15.66 -33.86
N VAL A 180 29.00 -16.69 -33.03
CA VAL A 180 29.60 -16.79 -31.69
C VAL A 180 30.11 -18.21 -31.45
N GLY A 181 31.37 -18.34 -31.02
CA GLY A 181 31.97 -19.56 -30.46
C GLY A 181 32.41 -19.33 -29.00
N ALA A 182 32.81 -20.36 -28.26
CA ALA A 182 33.00 -20.30 -26.80
C ALA A 182 33.94 -19.20 -26.27
N THR A 183 34.97 -18.83 -27.04
CA THR A 183 35.98 -17.81 -26.68
C THR A 183 36.28 -16.88 -27.86
N SER A 184 35.34 -16.74 -28.80
CA SER A 184 35.51 -15.86 -29.95
C SER A 184 34.17 -15.49 -30.58
N ALA A 185 34.02 -14.27 -31.09
CA ALA A 185 32.81 -13.85 -31.79
C ALA A 185 33.15 -13.19 -33.12
N THR A 186 32.43 -13.56 -34.18
CA THR A 186 32.58 -12.97 -35.51
C THR A 186 31.70 -11.72 -35.57
N VAL A 187 32.29 -10.54 -35.77
CA VAL A 187 31.63 -9.22 -35.71
C VAL A 187 31.89 -8.47 -37.02
N ASP A 188 30.86 -7.82 -37.54
CA ASP A 188 30.96 -6.87 -38.66
C ASP A 188 30.93 -5.44 -38.12
N PHE A 189 32.04 -4.72 -38.23
CA PHE A 189 32.18 -3.33 -37.79
C PHE A 189 31.86 -2.30 -38.91
N GLY A 190 31.53 -2.73 -40.12
CA GLY A 190 31.19 -1.86 -41.25
C GLY A 190 32.34 -1.00 -41.82
N ALA A 191 33.47 -0.88 -41.11
CA ALA A 191 34.65 -0.12 -41.51
C ALA A 191 35.96 -0.83 -41.10
N ALA A 192 37.09 -0.37 -41.63
CA ALA A 192 38.40 -0.89 -41.23
C ALA A 192 38.76 -0.38 -39.82
N VAL A 193 39.05 -1.29 -38.89
CA VAL A 193 39.35 -0.95 -37.49
C VAL A 193 40.43 -1.86 -36.94
N THR A 194 41.33 -1.31 -36.11
CA THR A 194 42.37 -2.08 -35.42
C THR A 194 42.27 -1.88 -33.91
N PHE A 195 42.28 -2.99 -33.17
CA PHE A 195 42.20 -3.04 -31.71
C PHE A 195 43.38 -3.84 -31.14
N PRO A 196 44.12 -3.32 -30.15
CA PRO A 196 45.12 -4.11 -29.43
C PRO A 196 44.45 -5.10 -28.45
N ALA A 197 45.20 -6.12 -28.03
CA ALA A 197 44.76 -7.03 -26.95
C ALA A 197 44.46 -6.25 -25.65
N GLY A 198 43.44 -6.69 -24.91
CA GLY A 198 42.93 -5.96 -23.75
C GLY A 198 41.93 -4.84 -24.07
N SER A 199 41.59 -4.64 -25.35
CA SER A 199 40.41 -3.85 -25.75
C SER A 199 39.12 -4.53 -25.26
N VAL A 200 38.02 -3.78 -25.15
CA VAL A 200 36.74 -4.30 -24.65
C VAL A 200 35.72 -4.35 -25.77
N LEU A 201 35.08 -5.50 -25.93
CA LEU A 201 33.87 -5.66 -26.73
C LEU A 201 32.67 -5.69 -25.79
N ALA A 202 31.79 -4.70 -25.89
CA ALA A 202 30.60 -4.62 -25.06
C ALA A 202 29.35 -4.63 -25.92
N GLY A 203 28.28 -5.23 -25.40
CA GLY A 203 26.94 -5.09 -25.93
C GLY A 203 26.53 -3.62 -25.90
N ARG A 204 25.94 -3.15 -26.99
CA ARG A 204 25.40 -1.81 -27.13
C ARG A 204 23.89 -1.94 -27.30
N VAL A 205 23.13 -0.95 -26.86
CA VAL A 205 21.74 -0.78 -27.30
C VAL A 205 21.76 0.35 -28.33
N PRO A 206 21.79 0.05 -29.64
CA PRO A 206 21.53 1.08 -30.63
C PRO A 206 20.08 1.56 -30.48
N ALA A 207 19.68 2.59 -31.21
CA ALA A 207 18.28 2.93 -31.43
C ALA A 207 17.55 1.72 -32.04
N SER A 208 17.14 0.81 -31.17
CA SER A 208 16.67 -0.53 -31.46
C SER A 208 15.53 -0.84 -30.52
N THR A 209 14.53 -1.51 -31.08
CA THR A 209 13.39 -2.03 -30.34
C THR A 209 13.67 -3.40 -29.72
N THR A 210 14.92 -3.89 -29.74
CA THR A 210 15.30 -5.17 -29.12
C THR A 210 16.59 -5.04 -28.31
N VAL A 211 16.60 -5.61 -27.10
CA VAL A 211 17.71 -5.61 -26.15
C VAL A 211 17.95 -7.03 -25.63
N PHE A 212 19.17 -7.53 -25.76
CA PHE A 212 19.55 -8.83 -25.22
C PHE A 212 20.35 -8.70 -23.91
N LEU A 213 20.02 -9.54 -22.92
CA LEU A 213 20.64 -9.58 -21.60
C LEU A 213 21.24 -10.98 -21.35
N PRO A 214 22.58 -11.13 -21.30
CA PRO A 214 23.29 -12.40 -21.10
C PRO A 214 22.86 -13.19 -19.85
N THR A 215 22.55 -12.49 -18.76
CA THR A 215 22.11 -13.04 -17.47
C THR A 215 21.07 -12.10 -16.84
N ALA A 216 19.79 -12.40 -17.05
CA ALA A 216 18.66 -11.63 -16.53
C ALA A 216 17.44 -12.52 -16.35
N LYS A 217 16.62 -12.23 -15.33
CA LYS A 217 15.33 -12.91 -15.09
C LYS A 217 14.29 -11.92 -14.56
N GLY A 218 13.02 -12.21 -14.79
CA GLY A 218 11.89 -11.53 -14.14
C GLY A 218 11.34 -10.28 -14.83
N PHE A 219 11.87 -9.88 -16.00
CA PHE A 219 11.24 -8.86 -16.83
C PHE A 219 9.97 -9.40 -17.48
N ARG A 220 8.96 -8.55 -17.62
CA ARG A 220 7.65 -8.89 -18.16
C ARG A 220 7.19 -7.84 -19.17
N PRO A 221 6.31 -8.18 -20.12
CA PRO A 221 5.62 -7.19 -20.93
C PRO A 221 4.98 -6.11 -20.06
N GLY A 222 5.13 -4.85 -20.45
CA GLY A 222 4.65 -3.68 -19.72
C GLY A 222 5.61 -3.14 -18.65
N ASP A 223 6.74 -3.79 -18.35
CA ASP A 223 7.80 -3.16 -17.54
C ASP A 223 8.38 -1.95 -18.30
N VAL A 224 8.66 -0.85 -17.59
CA VAL A 224 9.54 0.20 -18.11
C VAL A 224 10.95 -0.23 -17.78
N ILE A 225 11.80 -0.41 -18.79
CA ILE A 225 13.22 -0.66 -18.53
C ILE A 225 13.96 0.65 -18.44
N VAL A 226 14.94 0.69 -17.56
CA VAL A 226 15.93 1.76 -17.44
C VAL A 226 17.27 1.15 -17.75
N VAL A 227 17.84 1.58 -18.87
CA VAL A 227 19.22 1.28 -19.22
C VAL A 227 20.08 2.38 -18.61
N THR A 228 20.87 2.02 -17.61
CA THR A 228 21.86 2.91 -17.03
C THR A 228 23.20 2.61 -17.70
N ALA A 229 23.67 3.58 -18.47
CA ALA A 229 24.98 3.53 -19.08
C ALA A 229 26.07 3.73 -18.01
N PRO A 230 27.33 3.33 -18.26
CA PRO A 230 28.37 3.38 -17.23
C PRO A 230 28.79 4.80 -16.82
N HIS A 231 28.64 5.77 -17.72
CA HIS A 231 28.73 7.20 -17.36
C HIS A 231 27.52 7.71 -16.56
N GLY A 232 26.62 6.86 -16.06
CA GLY A 232 25.44 7.27 -15.28
C GLY A 232 24.23 7.77 -16.08
N ALA A 233 24.38 8.13 -17.37
CA ALA A 233 23.21 8.54 -18.15
C ALA A 233 22.21 7.38 -18.31
N ARG A 234 20.92 7.73 -18.24
CA ARG A 234 19.82 6.78 -18.26
C ARG A 234 18.97 6.97 -19.49
N THR A 235 18.58 5.86 -20.10
CA THR A 235 17.58 5.83 -21.18
C THR A 235 16.51 4.83 -20.78
N SER A 236 15.27 5.06 -21.21
CA SER A 236 14.16 4.20 -20.83
C SER A 236 13.25 3.89 -22.00
N ALA A 237 12.67 2.70 -22.00
CA ALA A 237 11.66 2.28 -22.96
C ALA A 237 10.73 1.25 -22.32
N THR A 238 9.50 1.18 -22.83
CA THR A 238 8.52 0.20 -22.35
C THR A 238 8.70 -1.13 -23.05
N VAL A 239 8.70 -2.24 -22.31
CA VAL A 239 8.81 -3.60 -22.84
C VAL A 239 7.49 -4.05 -23.44
N THR A 240 7.50 -4.48 -24.70
CA THR A 240 6.35 -5.09 -25.41
C THR A 240 6.39 -6.61 -25.38
N ALA A 241 7.58 -7.22 -25.30
CA ALA A 241 7.76 -8.65 -25.12
C ALA A 241 9.04 -8.95 -24.34
N ALA A 242 9.04 -10.01 -23.53
CA ALA A 242 10.23 -10.50 -22.83
C ALA A 242 10.30 -12.02 -23.01
N VAL A 243 11.36 -12.50 -23.66
CA VAL A 243 11.53 -13.91 -24.02
C VAL A 243 12.83 -14.42 -23.41
N GLU A 244 12.74 -15.43 -22.54
CA GLU A 244 13.92 -16.16 -22.10
C GLU A 244 14.49 -16.95 -23.29
N THR A 245 15.81 -16.93 -23.44
CA THR A 245 16.49 -17.68 -24.48
C THR A 245 17.80 -18.17 -23.89
N GLY A 246 18.03 -19.48 -23.83
CA GLY A 246 19.21 -20.03 -23.15
C GLY A 246 19.33 -19.52 -21.71
N SER A 247 20.52 -19.01 -21.33
CA SER A 247 20.79 -18.43 -19.99
C SER A 247 20.46 -16.94 -19.84
N GLY A 248 19.94 -16.30 -20.90
CA GLY A 248 19.70 -14.85 -20.96
C GLY A 248 18.27 -14.50 -21.41
N MET A 249 17.99 -13.21 -21.59
CA MET A 249 16.65 -12.70 -21.90
C MET A 249 16.69 -11.68 -23.04
N THR A 250 15.79 -11.81 -24.01
CA THR A 250 15.57 -10.82 -25.07
C THR A 250 14.34 -9.99 -24.75
N LEU A 251 14.48 -8.68 -24.69
CA LEU A 251 13.42 -7.71 -24.47
C LEU A 251 13.09 -7.01 -25.79
N THR A 252 11.82 -6.97 -26.18
CA THR A 252 11.31 -6.13 -27.26
C THR A 252 10.73 -4.85 -26.64
N LEU A 253 10.98 -3.70 -27.23
CA LEU A 253 10.64 -2.37 -26.72
C LEU A 253 9.64 -1.68 -27.65
N ALA A 254 8.73 -0.89 -27.08
CA ALA A 254 7.70 -0.13 -27.81
C ALA A 254 8.29 0.98 -28.68
N ALA A 255 9.42 1.52 -28.27
CA ALA A 255 10.21 2.49 -29.00
C ALA A 255 11.68 2.16 -28.80
N ALA A 256 12.51 2.59 -29.75
CA ALA A 256 13.95 2.49 -29.60
C ALA A 256 14.37 3.22 -28.32
N ALA A 257 15.06 2.52 -27.41
CA ALA A 257 15.85 3.21 -26.41
C ALA A 257 16.93 4.01 -27.15
N THR A 258 17.21 5.25 -26.73
CA THR A 258 18.28 6.03 -27.34
C THR A 258 19.60 5.26 -27.27
N ASP A 259 20.49 5.54 -28.22
CA ASP A 259 21.80 4.90 -28.32
C ASP A 259 22.52 4.92 -26.97
N VAL A 260 22.60 3.76 -26.32
CA VAL A 260 23.43 3.54 -25.15
C VAL A 260 24.52 2.58 -25.54
N ALA A 261 25.70 3.13 -25.81
CA ALA A 261 26.90 2.33 -25.94
C ALA A 261 27.23 1.74 -24.56
N GLY A 262 27.41 0.41 -24.47
CA GLY A 262 27.87 -0.30 -23.27
C GLY A 262 29.34 -0.02 -22.94
N THR A 263 29.76 1.24 -23.06
CA THR A 263 31.12 1.70 -22.78
C THR A 263 31.40 1.54 -21.32
N ALA A 264 32.01 0.43 -20.94
CA ALA A 264 32.18 0.14 -19.54
C ALA A 264 33.18 1.19 -18.95
N TYR A 265 32.72 2.02 -17.98
CA TYR A 265 33.47 3.01 -17.19
C TYR A 265 33.11 2.96 -15.63
N VAL A 266 33.86 2.26 -14.76
CA VAL A 266 33.84 2.02 -13.29
C VAL A 266 34.35 3.32 -12.77
N GLN A 267 33.64 3.92 -11.85
CA GLN A 267 34.25 4.95 -11.04
C GLN A 267 34.88 4.25 -9.85
N ARG A 268 36.22 4.24 -9.74
CA ARG A 268 36.81 3.88 -8.44
C ARG A 268 36.38 4.96 -7.46
N ARG A 269 35.86 4.55 -6.30
CA ARG A 269 35.39 5.47 -5.26
C ARG A 269 36.45 5.64 -4.17
N ALA A 270 36.61 6.86 -3.67
CA ALA A 270 37.38 7.20 -2.49
C ALA A 270 36.42 7.38 -1.29
N THR A 271 36.78 6.83 -0.14
CA THR A 271 36.11 7.10 1.13
C THR A 271 36.88 8.19 1.86
N ILE A 272 36.25 9.33 2.07
CA ILE A 272 36.78 10.50 2.74
C ILE A 272 36.18 10.52 4.15
N PRO A 273 37.01 10.45 5.20
CA PRO A 273 36.50 10.67 6.55
C PRO A 273 36.08 12.13 6.68
N VAL A 274 34.84 12.35 7.09
CA VAL A 274 34.25 13.68 7.30
C VAL A 274 33.70 13.79 8.71
N THR A 275 33.52 15.01 9.19
CA THR A 275 32.78 15.26 10.44
C THR A 275 31.46 15.91 10.08
N VAL A 276 30.34 15.30 10.46
CA VAL A 276 29.01 15.89 10.27
C VAL A 276 28.63 16.67 11.52
N THR A 277 28.27 17.93 11.35
CA THR A 277 27.79 18.80 12.43
C THR A 277 26.32 19.09 12.21
N VAL A 278 25.45 18.37 12.91
CA VAL A 278 24.01 18.64 12.95
C VAL A 278 23.74 19.70 14.03
N PRO A 279 23.13 20.85 13.72
CA PRO A 279 22.88 21.91 14.69
C PRO A 279 21.97 21.44 15.84
N PRO A 280 22.25 21.85 17.10
CA PRO A 280 21.35 21.59 18.23
C PRO A 280 19.98 22.23 17.96
N GLY A 281 18.89 21.45 18.09
CA GLY A 281 17.51 21.95 17.89
C GLY A 281 16.90 21.68 16.51
N THR A 282 17.56 20.89 15.64
CA THR A 282 16.92 20.35 14.43
C THR A 282 15.76 19.43 14.84
N PRO A 283 14.48 19.71 14.48
CA PRO A 283 13.35 18.93 15.01
C PRO A 283 13.39 17.47 14.56
N ALA A 284 13.13 16.54 15.47
CA ALA A 284 12.64 15.21 15.10
C ALA A 284 11.20 15.38 14.57
N GLY A 285 11.00 15.16 13.27
CA GLY A 285 9.73 15.37 12.55
C GLY A 285 9.65 16.76 11.88
N ALA A 286 9.59 16.90 10.56
CA ALA A 286 8.57 16.37 9.61
C ALA A 286 9.19 15.72 8.33
N PRO A 287 8.49 14.81 7.62
CA PRO A 287 8.90 13.42 7.29
C PRO A 287 9.47 13.19 5.87
N PRO A 288 10.09 12.03 5.53
CA PRO A 288 10.69 10.95 6.33
C PRO A 288 12.25 10.96 6.31
N THR A 289 12.86 12.04 5.78
CA THR A 289 14.31 12.16 5.51
C THR A 289 14.87 13.44 6.11
N THR A 290 15.90 13.36 6.96
CA THR A 290 16.69 14.53 7.38
C THR A 290 17.71 14.90 6.31
N ASN A 291 17.65 16.12 5.77
CA ASN A 291 18.56 16.56 4.72
C ASN A 291 19.85 17.14 5.30
N VAL A 292 20.97 16.43 5.12
CA VAL A 292 22.31 16.92 5.51
C VAL A 292 22.92 17.67 4.31
N GLY A 293 23.00 19.00 4.42
CA GLY A 293 23.59 19.87 3.39
C GLY A 293 25.11 19.99 3.49
N LEU A 294 25.76 20.44 2.41
CA LEU A 294 27.21 20.62 2.33
C LEU A 294 27.79 21.50 3.45
N GLY A 295 27.04 22.52 3.89
CA GLY A 295 27.44 23.41 4.98
C GLY A 295 27.48 22.75 6.37
N LEU A 296 26.96 21.53 6.50
CA LEU A 296 26.96 20.74 7.74
C LEU A 296 28.08 19.67 7.75
N ILE A 297 28.90 19.58 6.69
CA ILE A 297 29.96 18.57 6.54
C ILE A 297 31.33 19.25 6.64
N GLY A 298 32.04 18.98 7.72
CA GLY A 298 33.45 19.32 7.90
C GLY A 298 34.35 18.38 7.12
N LEU A 299 35.03 18.93 6.10
CA LEU A 299 35.97 18.21 5.24
C LEU A 299 37.41 18.38 5.78
N PRO A 300 38.31 17.38 5.56
CA PRO A 300 39.72 17.52 5.92
C PRO A 300 40.40 18.73 5.25
N ALA A 301 41.41 19.29 5.91
CA ALA A 301 42.14 20.46 5.40
C ALA A 301 42.80 20.17 4.02
N GLY A 302 42.67 21.09 3.06
CA GLY A 302 43.25 20.98 1.72
C GLY A 302 42.39 20.28 0.66
N VAL A 303 41.35 19.54 1.04
CA VAL A 303 40.40 18.88 0.11
C VAL A 303 39.00 19.52 0.09
N GLY A 304 38.73 20.46 1.02
CA GLY A 304 37.42 21.08 1.20
C GLY A 304 36.86 21.80 -0.03
N ALA A 305 37.61 22.71 -0.65
CA ALA A 305 37.17 23.49 -1.81
C ALA A 305 36.94 22.60 -3.06
N VAL A 306 37.74 21.55 -3.16
CA VAL A 306 37.76 20.53 -4.21
C VAL A 306 36.50 19.67 -4.15
N VAL A 307 36.22 19.10 -2.98
CA VAL A 307 35.06 18.24 -2.75
C VAL A 307 33.75 19.04 -2.83
N ALA A 308 33.74 20.28 -2.35
CA ALA A 308 32.59 21.18 -2.46
C ALA A 308 32.24 21.53 -3.91
N ALA A 309 33.24 21.82 -4.75
CA ALA A 309 33.04 22.09 -6.18
C ALA A 309 32.52 20.86 -6.94
N ASP A 310 32.96 19.66 -6.59
CA ASP A 310 32.53 18.41 -7.24
C ASP A 310 31.10 17.98 -6.86
N LEU A 311 30.77 18.10 -5.58
CA LEU A 311 29.40 17.88 -5.09
C LEU A 311 28.43 18.89 -5.72
N ALA A 312 28.87 20.12 -5.98
CA ALA A 312 28.09 21.14 -6.69
C ALA A 312 28.03 20.93 -8.22
N ALA A 313 29.01 20.25 -8.83
CA ALA A 313 29.10 20.00 -10.27
C ALA A 313 28.55 18.63 -10.72
N SER A 314 28.00 17.84 -9.79
CA SER A 314 27.44 16.51 -10.06
C SER A 314 26.23 16.59 -11.00
N ALA A 315 26.48 16.49 -12.30
CA ALA A 315 25.49 16.36 -13.36
C ALA A 315 25.20 14.88 -13.69
N ALA A 316 24.25 14.63 -14.60
CA ALA A 316 23.73 13.33 -15.06
C ALA A 316 24.78 12.33 -15.60
N THR A 317 26.08 12.66 -15.56
CA THR A 317 27.20 11.86 -16.04
C THR A 317 28.11 11.30 -14.93
N ARG A 318 27.76 11.42 -13.64
CA ARG A 318 28.57 10.94 -12.49
C ARG A 318 27.73 10.15 -11.50
N ALA A 319 28.29 9.08 -10.91
CA ALA A 319 27.60 8.33 -9.85
C ALA A 319 27.53 9.18 -8.56
N PRO A 320 26.37 9.24 -7.87
CA PRO A 320 26.21 10.12 -6.72
C PRO A 320 27.08 9.66 -5.54
N ALA A 321 27.66 10.64 -4.83
CA ALA A 321 28.39 10.40 -3.59
C ALA A 321 27.48 9.75 -2.54
N ARG A 322 28.05 8.98 -1.61
CA ARG A 322 27.30 8.31 -0.53
C ARG A 322 27.96 8.60 0.80
N ILE A 323 27.20 8.95 1.81
CA ILE A 323 27.69 9.11 3.18
C ILE A 323 27.21 7.96 4.06
N VAL A 324 28.06 7.50 4.98
CA VAL A 324 27.77 6.51 6.01
C VAL A 324 28.03 7.15 7.38
N PHE A 325 27.00 7.24 8.21
CA PHE A 325 27.10 7.82 9.56
C PHE A 325 27.61 6.78 10.57
N ALA A 326 28.12 7.24 11.72
CA ALA A 326 28.66 6.38 12.76
C ALA A 326 27.67 5.32 13.31
N ASP A 327 26.36 5.54 13.17
CA ASP A 327 25.31 4.60 13.56
C ASP A 327 24.92 3.60 12.46
N GLY A 328 25.66 3.61 11.34
CA GLY A 328 25.44 2.72 10.20
C GLY A 328 24.38 3.21 9.20
N ARG A 329 23.68 4.33 9.46
CA ARG A 329 22.78 4.91 8.46
C ARG A 329 23.55 5.41 7.25
N THR A 330 22.93 5.36 6.08
CA THR A 330 23.58 5.78 4.83
C THR A 330 22.66 6.65 3.98
N ALA A 331 23.23 7.62 3.27
CA ALA A 331 22.47 8.52 2.40
C ALA A 331 23.26 8.81 1.11
N THR A 332 22.54 9.10 0.02
CA THR A 332 23.12 9.33 -1.32
C THR A 332 22.94 10.80 -1.70
N TRP A 333 23.97 11.40 -2.31
CA TRP A 333 23.97 12.81 -2.69
C TRP A 333 22.86 13.09 -3.71
N SER A 334 22.03 14.08 -3.40
CA SER A 334 21.01 14.65 -4.29
C SER A 334 21.47 16.01 -4.81
N THR A 335 20.56 16.82 -5.36
CA THR A 335 20.83 18.15 -5.94
C THR A 335 21.67 19.07 -5.04
N ASN A 336 21.54 18.98 -3.71
CA ASN A 336 22.31 19.80 -2.75
C ASN A 336 22.42 19.21 -1.32
N THR A 337 21.90 18.00 -1.09
CA THR A 337 21.77 17.42 0.26
C THR A 337 21.88 15.89 0.24
N PHE A 338 22.24 15.29 1.38
CA PHE A 338 22.08 13.86 1.66
C PHE A 338 20.77 13.63 2.44
N PRO A 339 19.74 13.03 1.83
CA PRO A 339 18.49 12.70 2.53
C PRO A 339 18.70 11.43 3.38
N VAL A 340 18.73 11.58 4.69
CA VAL A 340 18.94 10.50 5.67
C VAL A 340 17.60 10.01 6.18
N VAL A 341 17.22 8.79 5.83
CA VAL A 341 15.97 8.17 6.29
C VAL A 341 16.10 7.78 7.77
N GLY A 342 15.16 8.20 8.61
CA GLY A 342 15.14 7.86 10.04
C GLY A 342 14.21 8.74 10.86
N ALA A 343 13.76 8.24 12.01
CA ALA A 343 12.91 8.97 12.96
C ALA A 343 13.69 10.02 13.76
N ASP A 344 14.96 9.75 14.04
CA ASP A 344 15.88 10.64 14.74
C ASP A 344 16.87 11.30 13.76
N ALA A 345 17.38 12.48 14.12
CA ALA A 345 18.44 13.15 13.35
C ALA A 345 19.70 12.24 13.23
N PRO A 346 20.46 12.29 12.11
CA PRO A 346 21.77 11.65 12.01
C PRO A 346 22.69 12.08 13.15
N PRO A 347 23.56 11.20 13.68
CA PRO A 347 24.48 11.57 14.75
C PRO A 347 25.46 12.63 14.24
N SER A 348 25.64 13.70 15.00
CA SER A 348 26.81 14.58 14.84
C SER A 348 28.07 13.80 15.20
N GLY A 349 29.08 13.83 14.34
CA GLY A 349 30.31 13.05 14.55
C GLY A 349 30.97 12.55 13.27
N PRO A 350 31.92 11.61 13.38
CA PRO A 350 32.62 11.07 12.23
C PRO A 350 31.66 10.31 11.30
N ALA A 351 31.87 10.47 10.00
CA ALA A 351 31.15 9.78 8.95
C ALA A 351 32.08 9.51 7.76
N ASP A 352 31.71 8.54 6.93
CA ASP A 352 32.48 8.13 5.76
C ASP A 352 31.79 8.59 4.48
N LEU A 353 32.38 9.56 3.78
CA LEU A 353 31.89 10.09 2.51
C LEU A 353 32.57 9.39 1.33
N THR A 354 31.83 8.55 0.63
CA THR A 354 32.31 7.78 -0.52
C THR A 354 31.94 8.46 -1.85
N MET A 355 32.91 8.92 -2.64
CA MET A 355 32.74 9.64 -3.93
C MET A 355 33.83 9.28 -4.95
N GLY A 356 33.89 9.90 -6.13
CA GLY A 356 34.90 9.59 -7.18
C GLY A 356 36.36 9.80 -6.77
N VAL A 357 37.32 9.24 -7.52
CA VAL A 357 38.78 9.38 -7.28
C VAL A 357 39.37 10.58 -8.02
N PHE A 358 39.79 11.62 -7.32
CA PHE A 358 40.31 12.85 -7.92
C PHE A 358 41.85 12.93 -7.93
N VAL A 359 42.36 13.73 -8.85
CA VAL A 359 43.76 14.13 -8.93
C VAL A 359 43.96 15.42 -8.14
N SER A 360 44.92 15.45 -7.22
CA SER A 360 45.34 16.66 -6.51
C SER A 360 46.86 16.73 -6.46
N LEU A 361 47.42 17.94 -6.47
CA LEU A 361 48.84 18.13 -6.18
C LEU A 361 49.11 17.65 -4.75
N TYR A 362 50.12 16.81 -4.57
CA TYR A 362 50.49 16.31 -3.25
C TYR A 362 51.03 17.46 -2.41
N ALA A 363 50.45 17.67 -1.24
CA ALA A 363 50.96 18.56 -0.23
C ALA A 363 51.12 17.76 1.07
N GLU A 364 52.32 17.81 1.65
CA GLU A 364 52.62 17.22 2.93
C GLU A 364 52.65 18.32 3.98
N THR A 365 51.89 18.13 5.06
CA THR A 365 51.80 19.06 6.20
C THR A 365 52.26 18.34 7.47
N GLY A 366 52.97 19.05 8.35
CA GLY A 366 53.58 18.45 9.54
C GLY A 366 55.01 17.94 9.30
N LEU A 367 55.67 18.42 8.25
CA LEU A 367 57.10 18.20 8.04
C LEU A 367 57.91 18.84 9.19
N ASN A 368 59.10 18.32 9.41
CA ASN A 368 60.03 18.91 10.36
C ASN A 368 61.45 18.87 9.79
N LEU A 369 61.63 19.54 8.64
CA LEU A 369 62.95 19.69 8.03
C LEU A 369 63.62 20.95 8.58
N VAL A 370 64.75 20.77 9.28
CA VAL A 370 65.59 21.84 9.84
C VAL A 370 66.99 21.64 9.31
N ASP A 371 67.65 22.72 8.87
CA ASP A 371 69.04 22.68 8.38
C ASP A 371 69.33 21.58 7.33
N PHE A 372 68.34 21.34 6.46
CA PHE A 372 68.35 20.22 5.51
C PHE A 372 69.14 20.51 4.23
N GLY A 373 69.66 19.46 3.59
CA GLY A 373 70.28 19.50 2.28
C GLY A 373 69.57 18.58 1.27
N SER A 374 70.27 18.27 0.18
CA SER A 374 69.76 17.33 -0.83
C SER A 374 69.53 15.93 -0.25
N ALA A 375 70.34 15.49 0.71
CA ALA A 375 70.26 14.14 1.28
C ALA A 375 68.97 13.92 2.08
N GLU A 376 68.61 14.88 2.93
CA GLU A 376 67.38 14.84 3.72
C GLU A 376 66.14 14.97 2.82
N LEU A 377 66.22 15.80 1.76
CA LEU A 377 65.17 15.87 0.75
C LEU A 377 65.06 14.59 -0.08
N ALA A 378 66.17 13.93 -0.39
CA ALA A 378 66.19 12.62 -1.04
C ALA A 378 65.55 11.56 -0.15
N GLY A 379 65.78 11.62 1.16
CA GLY A 379 65.12 10.75 2.14
C GLY A 379 63.61 10.97 2.23
N ALA A 380 63.16 12.23 2.26
CA ALA A 380 61.74 12.58 2.43
C ALA A 380 60.94 12.50 1.12
N PHE A 381 61.53 12.93 -0.01
CA PHE A 381 60.84 13.15 -1.28
C PHE A 381 61.51 12.45 -2.46
N GLY A 382 62.50 11.57 -2.24
CA GLY A 382 63.19 10.86 -3.33
C GLY A 382 62.28 10.03 -4.24
N TRP A 383 61.03 9.81 -3.83
CA TRP A 383 59.99 9.11 -4.58
C TRP A 383 59.26 9.97 -5.62
N VAL A 384 59.38 11.30 -5.62
CA VAL A 384 58.75 12.17 -6.64
C VAL A 384 59.46 11.99 -7.99
N PRO A 385 58.85 12.26 -9.16
CA PRO A 385 59.51 12.15 -10.46
C PRO A 385 60.67 13.16 -10.68
N GLU A 386 61.56 12.88 -11.63
CA GLU A 386 62.62 13.82 -12.02
C GLU A 386 62.03 15.12 -12.55
N ASN A 387 62.75 16.22 -12.32
CA ASN A 387 62.33 17.59 -12.57
C ASN A 387 61.20 18.09 -11.65
N THR A 388 60.55 17.28 -10.82
CA THR A 388 59.49 17.79 -9.92
C THR A 388 60.00 18.92 -9.00
N VAL A 389 59.23 20.00 -8.88
CA VAL A 389 59.54 21.16 -8.03
C VAL A 389 58.76 21.05 -6.72
N LEU A 390 59.48 20.95 -5.62
CA LEU A 390 58.96 21.07 -4.27
C LEU A 390 58.93 22.55 -3.88
N SER A 391 57.82 23.01 -3.30
CA SER A 391 57.74 24.31 -2.62
C SER A 391 57.65 24.06 -1.12
N LEU A 392 58.73 24.39 -0.40
CA LEU A 392 58.91 24.16 1.03
C LEU A 392 58.62 25.46 1.79
N THR A 393 57.68 25.41 2.73
CA THR A 393 57.31 26.56 3.57
C THR A 393 57.29 26.20 5.06
N GLY A 394 57.49 27.20 5.91
CA GLY A 394 57.49 27.06 7.37
C GLY A 394 57.26 28.43 8.01
N ALA A 395 56.71 28.46 9.22
CA ALA A 395 56.44 29.71 9.94
C ALA A 395 57.76 30.45 10.22
N GLY A 396 57.93 31.66 9.66
CA GLY A 396 59.16 32.45 9.80
C GLY A 396 60.32 32.05 8.87
N ALA A 397 60.16 30.98 8.07
CA ALA A 397 61.14 30.57 7.07
C ALA A 397 60.90 31.27 5.72
N THR A 398 61.97 31.55 4.98
CA THR A 398 61.82 31.97 3.58
C THR A 398 61.44 30.75 2.73
N THR A 399 60.37 30.83 1.94
CA THR A 399 59.97 29.76 1.03
C THR A 399 61.14 29.32 0.16
N ARG A 400 61.42 28.02 0.15
CA ARG A 400 62.45 27.43 -0.70
C ARG A 400 61.80 26.53 -1.72
N THR A 401 62.38 26.53 -2.91
CA THR A 401 62.03 25.54 -3.92
C THR A 401 63.16 24.55 -4.07
N ALA A 402 62.83 23.28 -4.21
CA ALA A 402 63.80 22.23 -4.49
C ALA A 402 63.35 21.43 -5.71
N THR A 403 64.17 21.41 -6.74
CA THR A 403 63.88 20.68 -7.98
C THR A 403 64.58 19.33 -7.94
N ARG A 404 63.83 18.23 -8.11
CA ARG A 404 64.43 16.89 -8.22
C ARG A 404 65.26 16.80 -9.49
N THR A 405 66.53 16.46 -9.36
CA THR A 405 67.45 16.25 -10.48
C THR A 405 67.47 14.78 -10.90
N ALA A 406 68.04 14.47 -12.06
CA ALA A 406 68.25 13.10 -12.53
C ALA A 406 69.40 12.35 -11.80
N SER A 407 69.90 12.88 -10.67
CA SER A 407 70.99 12.28 -9.93
C SER A 407 70.48 11.15 -9.04
N SER A 408 71.06 9.96 -9.19
CA SER A 408 70.81 8.80 -8.32
C SER A 408 71.55 8.88 -6.98
N ALA A 409 72.46 9.84 -6.79
CA ALA A 409 73.13 10.07 -5.52
C ALA A 409 72.28 10.96 -4.59
N ALA A 410 72.02 10.50 -3.37
CA ALA A 410 71.19 11.21 -2.38
C ALA A 410 71.66 12.65 -2.12
N ASP A 411 72.98 12.86 -2.05
CA ASP A 411 73.60 14.17 -1.80
C ASP A 411 73.49 15.16 -2.98
N SER A 412 72.95 14.74 -4.13
CA SER A 412 72.76 15.59 -5.31
C SER A 412 71.41 15.41 -6.02
N ALA A 413 70.48 14.66 -5.41
CA ALA A 413 69.16 14.36 -5.93
C ALA A 413 68.22 15.57 -6.02
N PHE A 414 68.49 16.66 -5.28
CA PHE A 414 67.70 17.89 -5.29
C PHE A 414 68.58 19.13 -5.41
N THR A 415 68.18 20.04 -6.30
CA THR A 415 68.75 21.38 -6.41
C THR A 415 67.85 22.39 -5.71
N LEU A 416 68.35 23.01 -4.63
CA LEU A 416 67.64 24.03 -3.88
C LEU A 416 67.81 25.42 -4.51
N SER A 417 66.78 26.27 -4.44
CA SER A 417 66.85 27.68 -4.87
C SER A 417 67.59 28.60 -3.90
N GLY A 418 68.10 28.07 -2.79
CA GLY A 418 68.98 28.77 -1.84
C GLY A 418 69.11 28.00 -0.52
N THR A 419 70.01 28.45 0.35
CA THR A 419 70.23 27.82 1.66
C THR A 419 68.98 27.94 2.55
N PRO A 420 68.51 26.85 3.19
CA PRO A 420 67.40 26.91 4.14
C PRO A 420 67.63 27.92 5.26
N SER A 421 66.55 28.47 5.80
CA SER A 421 66.62 29.34 6.97
C SER A 421 67.16 28.56 8.19
N ALA A 422 68.35 28.94 8.65
CA ALA A 422 69.07 28.22 9.71
C ALA A 422 68.22 28.11 10.99
N GLY A 423 68.08 26.89 11.52
CA GLY A 423 67.35 26.59 12.76
C GLY A 423 65.84 26.79 12.72
N ILE A 424 65.24 27.09 11.55
CA ILE A 424 63.79 27.26 11.39
C ILE A 424 63.19 26.03 10.69
N PRO A 425 62.17 25.36 11.26
CA PRO A 425 61.56 24.19 10.63
C PRO A 425 60.69 24.56 9.44
N TYR A 426 60.83 23.81 8.35
CA TYR A 426 59.92 23.80 7.23
C TYR A 426 58.86 22.74 7.48
N THR A 427 57.60 23.19 7.58
CA THR A 427 56.46 22.40 8.05
C THR A 427 55.52 21.94 6.94
N THR A 428 55.69 22.46 5.74
CA THR A 428 54.84 22.15 4.59
C THR A 428 55.67 21.99 3.32
N ALA A 429 55.37 20.97 2.51
CA ALA A 429 55.92 20.79 1.17
C ALA A 429 54.79 20.61 0.16
N THR A 430 54.76 21.42 -0.89
CA THR A 430 53.84 21.25 -2.02
C THR A 430 54.60 20.74 -3.24
N VAL A 431 54.17 19.62 -3.78
CA VAL A 431 54.77 18.97 -4.96
C VAL A 431 54.10 19.50 -6.22
N THR A 432 54.87 20.22 -7.04
CA THR A 432 54.41 20.76 -8.32
C THR A 432 55.21 20.13 -9.46
N PRO A 433 54.58 19.55 -10.50
CA PRO A 433 55.31 19.11 -11.70
C PRO A 433 56.06 20.29 -12.33
N ALA A 434 57.33 20.13 -12.75
CA ALA A 434 58.15 21.23 -13.30
C ALA A 434 57.66 21.79 -14.62
N ALA A 435 57.00 20.97 -15.44
CA ALA A 435 56.62 21.32 -16.79
C ALA A 435 55.11 21.28 -16.93
N ALA A 436 54.61 22.10 -17.85
CA ALA A 436 53.25 22.01 -18.32
C ALA A 436 52.92 20.55 -18.66
N ALA A 437 53.84 19.74 -19.21
CA ALA A 437 53.65 18.31 -19.49
C ALA A 437 54.43 17.35 -18.55
N THR A 438 53.77 16.31 -18.01
CA THR A 438 54.41 15.20 -17.27
C THR A 438 53.87 13.84 -17.73
N ALA A 439 54.63 12.76 -17.55
CA ALA A 439 54.22 11.37 -17.82
C ALA A 439 53.85 10.59 -16.54
N SER A 440 53.85 11.26 -15.40
CA SER A 440 53.48 10.66 -14.11
C SER A 440 52.89 11.70 -13.16
N LEU A 441 52.04 11.25 -12.23
CA LEU A 441 51.37 12.09 -11.26
C LEU A 441 51.03 11.30 -10.00
N LEU A 442 51.02 11.97 -8.86
CA LEU A 442 50.54 11.37 -7.62
C LEU A 442 49.02 11.51 -7.53
N VAL A 443 48.35 10.42 -7.19
CA VAL A 443 46.90 10.34 -7.00
C VAL A 443 46.58 9.72 -5.65
N ARG A 444 45.44 10.09 -5.06
CA ARG A 444 44.93 9.44 -3.84
C ARG A 444 43.74 8.56 -4.18
N CYS A 445 43.80 7.28 -3.82
CA CYS A 445 42.83 6.25 -4.15
C CYS A 445 42.60 5.34 -2.93
N ALA A 446 41.36 5.18 -2.48
CA ALA A 446 41.04 4.22 -1.42
C ALA A 446 41.30 2.75 -1.83
N VAL A 447 41.30 2.46 -3.13
CA VAL A 447 41.66 1.16 -3.71
C VAL A 447 42.79 1.33 -4.71
N ALA A 448 43.88 0.58 -4.52
CA ALA A 448 45.11 0.66 -5.32
C ALA A 448 44.85 0.60 -6.85
N PRO A 449 45.18 1.65 -7.63
CA PRO A 449 45.02 1.66 -9.09
C PRO A 449 45.77 0.48 -9.73
N ARG A 450 45.33 0.04 -10.91
CA ARG A 450 45.98 -1.06 -11.65
C ARG A 450 46.56 -0.56 -12.96
N ILE A 451 47.63 -1.21 -13.39
CA ILE A 451 48.19 -1.03 -14.73
C ILE A 451 47.08 -1.33 -15.76
N GLY A 452 46.84 -0.39 -16.69
CA GLY A 452 45.74 -0.44 -17.66
C GLY A 452 44.51 0.40 -17.33
N ASP A 453 44.37 0.90 -16.09
CA ASP A 453 43.37 1.94 -15.77
C ASP A 453 43.71 3.23 -16.56
N ALA A 454 42.75 4.14 -16.81
CA ALA A 454 43.01 5.37 -17.57
C ALA A 454 42.87 6.64 -16.71
N LEU A 455 43.87 7.52 -16.78
CA LEU A 455 43.88 8.83 -16.14
C LEU A 455 43.54 9.91 -17.17
N THR A 456 42.49 10.69 -16.92
CA THR A 456 42.12 11.83 -17.77
C THR A 456 42.65 13.11 -17.16
N VAL A 457 43.52 13.81 -17.89
CA VAL A 457 44.06 15.12 -17.47
C VAL A 457 43.70 16.15 -18.54
N ASN A 458 43.00 17.23 -18.16
CA ASN A 458 42.58 18.29 -19.07
C ASN A 458 41.83 17.77 -20.32
N GLY A 459 40.98 16.75 -20.15
CA GLY A 459 40.20 16.11 -21.22
C GLY A 459 40.93 15.04 -22.03
N ASN A 460 42.24 14.82 -21.80
CA ASN A 460 43.03 13.80 -22.49
C ASN A 460 43.19 12.55 -21.62
N ALA A 461 42.61 11.43 -22.07
CA ALA A 461 42.71 10.14 -21.39
C ALA A 461 44.00 9.40 -21.74
N THR A 462 44.75 8.97 -20.74
CA THR A 462 46.00 8.20 -20.91
C THR A 462 46.01 6.94 -20.05
N PRO A 463 46.37 5.77 -20.62
CA PRO A 463 46.40 4.52 -19.87
C PRO A 463 47.62 4.49 -18.94
N LEU A 464 47.43 3.98 -17.74
CA LEU A 464 48.49 3.78 -16.77
C LEU A 464 49.39 2.63 -17.21
N THR A 465 50.67 2.93 -17.40
CA THR A 465 51.75 1.99 -17.72
C THR A 465 52.46 1.49 -16.47
N ALA A 466 52.41 2.23 -15.36
CA ALA A 466 52.88 1.79 -14.04
C ALA A 466 52.03 2.40 -12.91
N VAL A 467 51.94 1.67 -11.80
CA VAL A 467 51.32 2.13 -10.56
C VAL A 467 52.22 1.73 -9.40
N GLU A 468 52.65 2.71 -8.61
CA GLU A 468 53.53 2.51 -7.47
C GLU A 468 52.85 3.07 -6.21
N SER A 469 52.71 2.25 -5.17
CA SER A 469 52.17 2.72 -3.88
C SER A 469 53.21 3.59 -3.17
N LYS A 470 52.77 4.74 -2.64
CA LYS A 470 53.61 5.67 -1.86
C LYS A 470 53.20 5.73 -0.38
N GLY A 471 52.40 4.75 0.07
CA GLY A 471 51.88 4.66 1.44
C GLY A 471 50.48 5.27 1.61
N GLY A 472 49.69 4.72 2.53
CA GLY A 472 48.30 5.12 2.73
C GLY A 472 47.45 4.90 1.47
N ASP A 473 46.65 5.90 1.11
CA ASP A 473 45.87 5.95 -0.12
C ASP A 473 46.62 6.63 -1.28
N ALA A 474 47.91 6.96 -1.15
CA ALA A 474 48.67 7.65 -2.19
C ALA A 474 49.38 6.68 -3.15
N TYR A 475 49.25 6.94 -4.45
CA TYR A 475 49.86 6.16 -5.53
C TYR A 475 50.49 7.09 -6.56
N LEU A 476 51.72 6.79 -6.96
CA LEU A 476 52.32 7.39 -8.14
C LEU A 476 51.86 6.58 -9.35
N VAL A 477 51.18 7.25 -10.29
CA VAL A 477 50.71 6.64 -11.52
C VAL A 477 51.49 7.19 -12.70
N THR A 478 51.90 6.32 -13.61
CA THR A 478 52.72 6.65 -14.78
C THR A 478 52.00 6.24 -16.05
N TRP A 479 52.18 6.99 -17.13
CA TRP A 479 51.62 6.71 -18.45
C TRP A 479 52.65 6.97 -19.55
N GLY A 480 52.35 6.54 -20.78
CA GLY A 480 53.36 6.41 -21.84
C GLY A 480 53.84 7.71 -22.51
N ALA A 481 53.06 8.78 -22.52
CA ALA A 481 53.40 10.04 -23.21
C ALA A 481 53.11 11.25 -22.33
N ALA A 482 54.01 12.25 -22.27
CA ALA A 482 53.81 13.41 -21.40
C ALA A 482 52.53 14.19 -21.77
N VAL A 483 51.67 14.47 -20.79
CA VAL A 483 50.39 15.20 -20.95
C VAL A 483 50.46 16.51 -20.20
N VAL A 484 49.85 17.57 -20.75
CA VAL A 484 49.82 18.88 -20.12
C VAL A 484 48.90 18.91 -18.87
N VAL A 485 49.47 19.16 -17.69
CA VAL A 485 48.87 19.17 -16.34
C VAL A 485 48.75 20.59 -15.75
N ALA A 486 49.04 21.63 -16.53
CA ALA A 486 48.92 23.02 -16.05
C ALA A 486 47.46 23.41 -15.75
N GLY A 487 47.24 24.18 -14.67
CA GLY A 487 46.00 24.95 -14.47
C GLY A 487 44.82 24.23 -13.80
N PHE A 488 45.03 23.24 -12.93
CA PHE A 488 43.93 22.71 -12.11
C PHE A 488 43.35 23.80 -11.19
N THR A 489 42.27 24.45 -11.63
CA THR A 489 41.45 25.37 -10.82
C THR A 489 40.32 24.63 -10.09
N SER A 490 40.02 23.40 -10.48
CA SER A 490 39.21 22.43 -9.76
C SER A 490 39.68 21.00 -10.08
N PRO A 491 39.35 19.99 -9.27
CA PRO A 491 39.73 18.61 -9.53
C PRO A 491 38.87 18.02 -10.65
N ALA A 492 39.50 17.29 -11.57
CA ALA A 492 38.80 16.32 -12.42
C ALA A 492 39.52 14.95 -12.42
N PRO A 493 38.76 13.83 -12.29
CA PRO A 493 39.24 12.48 -11.90
C PRO A 493 39.58 11.47 -13.01
N LEU A 494 40.19 10.35 -12.56
CA LEU A 494 40.41 9.03 -13.18
C LEU A 494 39.12 8.38 -13.75
N MET A 495 39.21 7.66 -14.87
CA MET A 495 38.14 6.82 -15.47
C MET A 495 38.48 5.33 -15.22
N ALA A 496 37.72 4.56 -14.43
CA ALA A 496 37.78 3.07 -14.47
C ALA A 496 36.60 2.52 -15.33
N VAL A 497 36.30 1.17 -15.42
CA VAL A 497 35.30 0.43 -16.33
C VAL A 497 34.05 -0.43 -15.76
N GLU A 498 32.75 0.03 -15.71
CA GLU A 498 31.52 -0.58 -15.06
C GLU A 498 30.51 -1.03 -16.13
N ALA A 499 29.84 -2.17 -15.92
CA ALA A 499 28.88 -2.70 -16.88
C ALA A 499 27.59 -1.87 -16.92
N ALA A 500 27.07 -1.60 -18.12
CA ALA A 500 25.74 -1.02 -18.26
C ALA A 500 24.69 -1.99 -17.67
N SER A 501 23.80 -1.46 -16.84
CA SER A 501 22.74 -2.25 -16.21
C SER A 501 21.39 -1.91 -16.83
N VAL A 502 20.55 -2.92 -16.97
CA VAL A 502 19.14 -2.78 -17.32
C VAL A 502 18.32 -3.18 -16.11
N THR A 503 17.46 -2.30 -15.64
CA THR A 503 16.59 -2.54 -14.49
C THR A 503 15.15 -2.21 -14.86
N ALA A 504 14.18 -2.97 -14.35
CA ALA A 504 12.77 -2.60 -14.46
C ALA A 504 12.49 -1.46 -13.46
N GLU A 505 11.99 -0.32 -13.97
CA GLU A 505 11.44 0.75 -13.16
C GLU A 505 10.07 0.31 -12.64
N ARG A 506 10.04 -0.03 -11.36
CA ARG A 506 8.82 -0.30 -10.61
C ARG A 506 8.74 0.69 -9.46
N PHE A 507 7.56 0.86 -8.92
CA PHE A 507 7.35 1.69 -7.74
C PHE A 507 6.64 0.90 -6.65
N ALA A 508 6.68 1.45 -5.45
CA ALA A 508 5.95 0.94 -4.31
C ALA A 508 5.05 2.03 -3.75
N ILE A 509 3.88 1.62 -3.26
CA ILE A 509 3.02 2.44 -2.42
C ILE A 509 3.22 1.96 -0.99
N SER A 510 3.46 2.89 -0.07
CA SER A 510 3.50 2.62 1.36
C SER A 510 2.45 3.44 2.08
N VAL A 511 1.62 2.80 2.90
CA VAL A 511 0.63 3.47 3.74
C VAL A 511 0.99 3.24 5.19
N SER A 512 1.17 4.32 5.95
CA SER A 512 1.49 4.25 7.37
C SER A 512 0.35 4.78 8.20
N VAL A 513 0.05 4.06 9.29
CA VAL A 513 -0.94 4.48 10.30
C VAL A 513 -0.23 4.65 11.64
N PRO A 514 -0.37 5.81 12.30
CA PRO A 514 0.24 6.04 13.60
C PRO A 514 -0.08 4.92 14.59
N GLY A 515 0.95 4.29 15.16
CA GLY A 515 0.81 3.22 16.16
C GLY A 515 0.48 1.82 15.63
N LEU A 516 0.14 1.64 14.35
CA LEU A 516 -0.24 0.33 13.78
C LEU A 516 0.77 -0.22 12.73
N GLY A 517 1.72 0.60 12.26
CA GLY A 517 2.78 0.19 11.35
C GLY A 517 2.60 0.69 9.92
N THR A 518 3.40 0.14 8.99
CA THR A 518 3.40 0.52 7.57
C THR A 518 3.08 -0.67 6.69
N GLU A 519 2.03 -0.56 5.89
CA GLU A 519 1.74 -1.44 4.76
C GLU A 519 2.56 -0.99 3.55
N ARG A 520 3.25 -1.90 2.86
CA ARG A 520 4.01 -1.62 1.63
C ARG A 520 3.63 -2.60 0.54
N ILE A 521 3.17 -2.07 -0.60
CA ILE A 521 2.87 -2.82 -1.82
C ILE A 521 3.93 -2.46 -2.85
N GLY A 522 4.85 -3.39 -3.12
CA GLY A 522 5.98 -3.21 -4.04
C GLY A 522 5.74 -3.81 -5.43
N GLY A 523 6.68 -3.56 -6.34
CA GLY A 523 6.69 -4.14 -7.69
C GLY A 523 5.60 -3.62 -8.63
N LEU A 524 5.02 -2.45 -8.33
CA LEU A 524 3.92 -1.87 -9.11
C LEU A 524 4.41 -1.26 -10.43
N SER A 525 3.58 -1.35 -11.46
CA SER A 525 3.82 -0.77 -12.78
C SER A 525 2.70 0.18 -13.20
N LEU A 526 3.06 1.22 -13.96
CA LEU A 526 2.11 2.15 -14.60
C LEU A 526 1.49 1.61 -15.90
N SER A 527 2.01 0.51 -16.45
CA SER A 527 1.55 -0.02 -17.73
C SER A 527 0.34 -0.94 -17.56
N PRO A 528 -0.80 -0.69 -18.24
CA PRO A 528 -1.99 -1.56 -18.17
C PRO A 528 -1.76 -3.00 -18.64
N SER A 529 -0.73 -3.23 -19.46
CA SER A 529 -0.36 -4.57 -19.93
C SER A 529 0.45 -5.39 -18.91
N HIS A 530 0.96 -4.75 -17.85
CA HIS A 530 1.76 -5.41 -16.84
C HIS A 530 0.88 -6.17 -15.83
N PRO A 531 1.23 -7.40 -15.39
CA PRO A 531 0.42 -8.15 -14.44
C PRO A 531 0.27 -7.48 -13.06
N ALA A 532 1.25 -6.69 -12.64
CA ALA A 532 1.20 -5.84 -11.44
C ALA A 532 0.88 -4.38 -11.80
N TYR A 533 0.03 -4.15 -12.79
CA TYR A 533 -0.51 -2.82 -13.06
C TYR A 533 -1.24 -2.31 -11.82
N PHE A 534 -0.85 -1.15 -11.30
CA PHE A 534 -1.27 -0.69 -9.97
C PHE A 534 -2.79 -0.57 -9.81
N ALA A 535 -3.51 -0.17 -10.88
CA ALA A 535 -4.96 0.00 -10.87
C ALA A 535 -5.73 -1.21 -11.41
N LYS A 536 -5.06 -2.36 -11.56
CA LYS A 536 -5.73 -3.64 -11.79
C LYS A 536 -6.33 -4.13 -10.48
N ASP A 537 -7.46 -4.82 -10.57
CA ASP A 537 -8.06 -5.53 -9.45
C ASP A 537 -7.06 -6.51 -8.83
N ASP A 538 -7.14 -6.70 -7.51
CA ASP A 538 -6.29 -7.58 -6.71
C ASP A 538 -4.78 -7.25 -6.75
N VAL A 539 -4.41 -6.01 -7.11
CA VAL A 539 -3.02 -5.52 -7.00
C VAL A 539 -2.87 -4.52 -5.85
N VAL A 540 -3.59 -3.41 -5.92
CA VAL A 540 -3.73 -2.46 -4.81
C VAL A 540 -5.16 -2.49 -4.29
N ASN A 541 -6.13 -2.30 -5.19
CA ASN A 541 -7.55 -2.40 -4.87
C ASN A 541 -7.87 -3.86 -4.51
N GLY A 542 -8.52 -4.07 -3.36
CA GLY A 542 -8.83 -5.40 -2.82
C GLY A 542 -7.71 -6.07 -2.02
N VAL A 543 -6.47 -5.57 -2.10
CA VAL A 543 -5.32 -6.07 -1.34
C VAL A 543 -4.98 -5.15 -0.18
N SER A 544 -4.95 -3.84 -0.44
CA SER A 544 -4.64 -2.81 0.53
C SER A 544 -5.71 -2.73 1.62
N ALA A 545 -5.29 -2.64 2.88
CA ALA A 545 -6.22 -2.51 4.02
C ALA A 545 -6.70 -1.06 4.24
N TYR A 546 -6.05 -0.08 3.61
CA TYR A 546 -6.21 1.33 3.94
C TYR A 546 -6.54 2.25 2.77
N VAL A 547 -6.15 1.89 1.55
CA VAL A 547 -6.28 2.77 0.37
C VAL A 547 -6.71 2.05 -0.88
N THR A 548 -7.41 2.77 -1.75
CA THR A 548 -7.70 2.40 -3.13
C THR A 548 -7.02 3.37 -4.10
N VAL A 549 -6.87 2.95 -5.35
CA VAL A 549 -6.26 3.71 -6.44
C VAL A 549 -7.23 3.83 -7.61
N ALA A 550 -7.23 5.01 -8.23
CA ALA A 550 -7.89 5.24 -9.50
C ALA A 550 -6.91 4.98 -10.67
N PRO A 551 -7.39 4.53 -11.84
CA PRO A 551 -6.59 4.52 -13.06
C PRO A 551 -6.03 5.91 -13.40
N ARG A 552 -4.98 5.94 -14.22
CA ARG A 552 -4.40 7.21 -14.70
C ARG A 552 -5.46 8.02 -15.47
N ALA A 553 -5.42 9.33 -15.35
CA ALA A 553 -6.34 10.22 -16.06
C ALA A 553 -6.23 10.05 -17.59
N GLY A 554 -7.36 10.19 -18.30
CA GLY A 554 -7.38 10.16 -19.77
C GLY A 554 -6.47 11.25 -20.35
N GLY A 555 -5.55 10.89 -21.25
CA GLY A 555 -4.57 11.81 -21.83
C GLY A 555 -3.28 11.98 -21.02
N ALA A 556 -3.09 11.22 -19.92
CA ALA A 556 -1.83 11.22 -19.19
C ALA A 556 -0.62 10.87 -20.10
N PRO A 557 0.58 11.43 -19.84
CA PRO A 557 1.75 11.16 -20.67
C PRO A 557 2.03 9.67 -20.85
N PRO A 558 2.57 9.25 -22.02
CA PRO A 558 2.99 7.87 -22.25
C PRO A 558 3.86 7.34 -21.11
N VAL A 559 3.60 6.10 -20.71
CA VAL A 559 4.35 5.43 -19.63
C VAL A 559 5.84 5.41 -20.00
N SER A 560 6.63 6.06 -19.16
CA SER A 560 8.07 6.29 -19.32
C SER A 560 8.67 6.66 -17.97
N LEU A 561 10.01 6.70 -17.88
CA LEU A 561 10.72 7.08 -16.66
C LEU A 561 10.37 8.50 -16.17
N THR A 562 10.12 9.44 -17.08
CA THR A 562 9.75 10.82 -16.71
C THR A 562 8.35 10.93 -16.12
N SER A 563 7.45 10.02 -16.50
CA SER A 563 6.09 9.92 -15.96
C SER A 563 5.97 8.98 -14.75
N ALA A 564 7.09 8.42 -14.29
CA ALA A 564 7.11 7.46 -13.20
C ALA A 564 6.69 8.11 -11.87
N PRO A 565 5.95 7.40 -11.00
CA PRO A 565 5.46 7.97 -9.75
C PRO A 565 6.62 8.27 -8.80
N PHE A 566 6.69 9.51 -8.32
CA PHE A 566 7.80 9.96 -7.48
C PHE A 566 7.35 10.27 -6.05
N TYR A 567 6.20 10.91 -5.88
CA TYR A 567 5.69 11.31 -4.57
C TYR A 567 4.17 11.45 -4.57
N ALA A 568 3.57 11.50 -3.39
CA ALA A 568 2.16 11.79 -3.20
C ALA A 568 1.99 13.09 -2.40
N THR A 569 0.99 13.89 -2.78
CA THR A 569 0.57 15.10 -2.04
C THR A 569 -0.87 14.94 -1.63
N SER A 570 -1.23 15.36 -0.42
CA SER A 570 -2.64 15.43 0.00
C SER A 570 -3.45 16.27 -1.00
N ALA A 571 -4.56 15.72 -1.46
CA ALA A 571 -5.45 16.31 -2.46
C ALA A 571 -6.82 16.65 -1.86
N GLY A 572 -7.28 15.86 -0.89
CA GLY A 572 -8.52 16.08 -0.17
C GLY A 572 -8.44 15.52 1.24
N ILE A 573 -9.04 16.23 2.18
CA ILE A 573 -9.24 15.75 3.54
C ILE A 573 -10.52 14.92 3.60
N GLY A 574 -10.48 13.82 4.34
CA GLY A 574 -11.66 13.04 4.65
C GLY A 574 -12.56 13.81 5.60
N GLY A 575 -13.86 13.86 5.30
CA GLY A 575 -14.87 14.53 6.09
C GLY A 575 -15.98 13.56 6.49
N ASP A 576 -16.40 13.63 7.75
CA ASP A 576 -17.57 12.90 8.22
C ASP A 576 -18.83 13.74 7.94
N GLY A 577 -19.81 13.13 7.29
CA GLY A 577 -21.12 13.73 7.01
C GLY A 577 -22.17 13.35 8.06
N THR A 578 -23.09 14.26 8.35
CA THR A 578 -24.33 13.96 9.09
C THR A 578 -25.35 13.38 8.12
N ALA A 579 -25.88 12.18 8.42
CA ALA A 579 -26.86 11.53 7.56
C ALA A 579 -28.21 12.27 7.57
N ALA A 580 -28.77 12.51 6.39
CA ALA A 580 -30.12 13.04 6.24
C ALA A 580 -31.14 11.91 6.01
N VAL A 581 -32.43 12.24 6.11
CA VAL A 581 -33.52 11.26 5.92
C VAL A 581 -33.45 10.56 4.54
N ASP A 582 -33.06 11.29 3.50
CA ASP A 582 -32.90 10.72 2.16
C ASP A 582 -31.77 9.68 2.07
N ASP A 583 -30.74 9.79 2.91
CA ASP A 583 -29.65 8.82 2.92
C ASP A 583 -30.07 7.50 3.57
N PHE A 584 -30.90 7.56 4.63
CA PHE A 584 -31.55 6.36 5.17
C PHE A 584 -32.46 5.69 4.14
N ARG A 585 -33.20 6.46 3.34
CA ARG A 585 -34.00 5.93 2.23
C ARG A 585 -33.13 5.18 1.22
N LYS A 586 -32.02 5.78 0.77
CA LYS A 586 -31.06 5.11 -0.14
C LYS A 586 -30.47 3.84 0.50
N GLY A 587 -30.21 3.85 1.80
CA GLY A 587 -29.73 2.69 2.53
C GLY A 587 -30.75 1.55 2.55
N LEU A 588 -32.04 1.86 2.73
CA LEU A 588 -33.13 0.88 2.63
C LEU A 588 -33.27 0.35 1.20
N ASP A 589 -33.20 1.21 0.19
CA ASP A 589 -33.22 0.82 -1.23
C ASP A 589 -32.09 -0.17 -1.54
N ALA A 590 -30.87 0.09 -1.05
CA ALA A 590 -29.73 -0.82 -1.23
C ALA A 590 -29.94 -2.17 -0.52
N LEU A 591 -30.61 -2.17 0.64
CA LEU A 591 -30.92 -3.37 1.42
C LEU A 591 -32.03 -4.24 0.78
N GLU A 592 -32.75 -3.74 -0.23
CA GLU A 592 -33.72 -4.56 -0.98
C GLU A 592 -33.05 -5.75 -1.68
N ALA A 593 -31.78 -5.61 -2.08
CA ALA A 593 -31.01 -6.68 -2.72
C ALA A 593 -30.75 -7.88 -1.80
N GLU A 594 -30.75 -7.67 -0.48
CA GLU A 594 -30.41 -8.69 0.50
C GLU A 594 -31.64 -9.36 1.07
N THR A 595 -31.82 -10.66 0.82
CA THR A 595 -33.01 -11.38 1.29
C THR A 595 -32.88 -11.93 2.72
N GLU A 596 -31.66 -12.06 3.25
CA GLU A 596 -31.40 -12.71 4.54
C GLU A 596 -31.97 -11.95 5.78
N PRO A 597 -31.93 -10.61 5.87
CA PRO A 597 -32.38 -9.90 7.06
C PRO A 597 -33.86 -10.13 7.37
N ALA A 598 -34.14 -10.54 8.61
CA ALA A 598 -35.50 -10.71 9.12
C ALA A 598 -35.92 -9.55 10.04
N LEU A 599 -34.95 -8.86 10.63
CA LEU A 599 -35.13 -7.70 11.49
C LEU A 599 -34.50 -6.47 10.85
N VAL A 600 -35.05 -5.28 11.11
CA VAL A 600 -34.45 -4.01 10.70
C VAL A 600 -34.47 -3.05 11.88
N ILE A 601 -33.34 -2.40 12.15
CA ILE A 601 -33.21 -1.36 13.18
C ILE A 601 -32.48 -0.15 12.61
N CYS A 602 -32.78 1.02 13.17
CA CYS A 602 -32.20 2.30 12.77
C CYS A 602 -31.86 3.10 14.03
N PRO A 603 -30.82 2.71 14.80
CA PRO A 603 -30.54 3.33 16.09
C PRO A 603 -30.20 4.82 16.00
N ASP A 604 -29.65 5.26 14.86
CA ASP A 604 -29.37 6.67 14.59
C ASP A 604 -30.62 7.52 14.35
N SER A 605 -31.83 6.93 14.28
CA SER A 605 -33.08 7.72 14.28
C SER A 605 -33.23 8.56 15.55
N THR A 606 -32.58 8.16 16.63
CA THR A 606 -32.55 8.89 17.91
C THR A 606 -31.68 10.15 17.88
N LEU A 607 -30.87 10.35 16.83
CA LEU A 607 -30.02 11.53 16.66
C LEU A 607 -30.73 12.69 15.94
N PHE A 608 -31.93 12.46 15.40
CA PHE A 608 -32.73 13.51 14.79
C PHE A 608 -33.43 14.33 15.87
N GLU A 609 -33.04 15.60 16.01
CA GLU A 609 -33.67 16.53 16.97
C GLU A 609 -35.07 16.96 16.54
N ASP A 610 -35.35 17.04 15.23
CA ASP A 610 -36.68 17.32 14.70
C ASP A 610 -37.56 16.06 14.74
N PRO A 611 -38.65 16.06 15.54
CA PRO A 611 -39.54 14.91 15.65
C PRO A 611 -40.19 14.49 14.33
N ALA A 612 -40.41 15.43 13.40
CA ALA A 612 -41.00 15.12 12.10
C ALA A 612 -40.02 14.36 11.20
N LEU A 613 -38.74 14.76 11.20
CA LEU A 613 -37.69 14.05 10.46
C LEU A 613 -37.42 12.67 11.06
N GLN A 614 -37.41 12.55 12.40
CA GLN A 614 -37.32 11.27 13.08
C GLN A 614 -38.48 10.35 12.68
N ALA A 615 -39.72 10.86 12.71
CA ALA A 615 -40.90 10.10 12.34
C ALA A 615 -40.86 9.66 10.87
N ASP A 616 -40.35 10.48 9.95
CA ASP A 616 -40.20 10.09 8.55
C ASP A 616 -39.19 8.95 8.37
N VAL A 617 -38.02 9.00 9.02
CA VAL A 617 -37.04 7.89 8.98
C VAL A 617 -37.66 6.59 9.50
N ILE A 618 -38.33 6.65 10.66
CA ILE A 618 -39.00 5.49 11.25
C ILE A 618 -40.09 4.97 10.31
N GLY A 619 -40.91 5.85 9.74
CA GLY A 619 -41.95 5.50 8.77
C GLY A 619 -41.40 4.77 7.54
N LYS A 620 -40.25 5.19 7.01
CA LYS A 620 -39.57 4.49 5.90
C LYS A 620 -39.08 3.10 6.29
N VAL A 621 -38.49 2.95 7.47
CA VAL A 621 -38.05 1.64 7.99
C VAL A 621 -39.25 0.69 8.17
N VAL A 622 -40.36 1.19 8.72
CA VAL A 622 -41.60 0.41 8.91
C VAL A 622 -42.20 0.00 7.57
N THR A 623 -42.31 0.94 6.62
CA THR A 623 -42.80 0.67 5.25
C THR A 623 -41.96 -0.39 4.55
N HIS A 624 -40.63 -0.31 4.70
CA HIS A 624 -39.71 -1.33 4.20
C HIS A 624 -39.99 -2.70 4.80
N CYS A 625 -40.18 -2.76 6.12
CA CYS A 625 -40.49 -4.01 6.82
C CYS A 625 -41.81 -4.65 6.36
N GLU A 626 -42.84 -3.83 6.13
CA GLU A 626 -44.13 -4.29 5.60
C GLU A 626 -44.00 -4.88 4.19
N ARG A 627 -43.24 -4.21 3.31
CA ARG A 627 -43.05 -4.65 1.92
C ARG A 627 -42.22 -5.94 1.80
N PHE A 628 -41.21 -6.10 2.64
CA PHE A 628 -40.25 -7.21 2.56
C PHE A 628 -40.46 -8.30 3.62
N ARG A 629 -41.58 -8.28 4.36
CA ARG A 629 -41.89 -9.21 5.47
C ARG A 629 -40.80 -9.26 6.54
N ARG A 630 -40.15 -8.13 6.82
CA ARG A 630 -39.16 -7.96 7.90
C ARG A 630 -39.83 -7.35 9.12
N PHE A 631 -39.16 -7.30 10.26
CA PHE A 631 -39.72 -6.75 11.49
C PHE A 631 -38.87 -5.59 12.04
N ALA A 632 -39.49 -4.43 12.23
CA ALA A 632 -38.84 -3.23 12.74
C ALA A 632 -38.80 -3.23 14.28
N ILE A 633 -37.63 -2.98 14.84
CA ILE A 633 -37.48 -2.67 16.27
C ILE A 633 -37.14 -1.19 16.36
N VAL A 634 -38.07 -0.41 16.92
CA VAL A 634 -38.03 1.04 16.90
C VAL A 634 -37.60 1.58 18.25
N ASP A 635 -36.62 2.48 18.22
CA ASP A 635 -36.16 3.22 19.37
C ASP A 635 -36.97 4.53 19.51
N PRO A 636 -37.66 4.74 20.63
CA PRO A 636 -38.26 6.03 20.94
C PRO A 636 -37.19 7.05 21.37
N PRO A 637 -37.54 8.35 21.40
CA PRO A 637 -36.72 9.35 22.08
C PRO A 637 -36.50 8.95 23.55
N ASP A 638 -35.35 9.37 24.10
CA ASP A 638 -35.00 9.15 25.50
C ASP A 638 -35.85 10.07 26.41
N GLU A 639 -37.07 9.64 26.72
CA GLU A 639 -38.11 10.44 27.38
C GLU A 639 -38.51 9.83 28.74
N ASP A 640 -38.53 10.65 29.79
CA ASP A 640 -38.99 10.24 31.14
C ASP A 640 -40.46 10.59 31.38
N ASP A 641 -41.07 11.50 30.62
CA ASP A 641 -42.50 11.74 30.74
C ASP A 641 -43.32 10.63 30.04
N ASP A 642 -44.07 9.86 30.84
CA ASP A 642 -44.87 8.74 30.33
C ASP A 642 -45.92 9.18 29.29
N GLN A 643 -46.49 10.38 29.45
CA GLN A 643 -47.54 10.87 28.56
C GLN A 643 -46.94 11.37 27.24
N ALA A 644 -45.77 12.00 27.27
CA ALA A 644 -45.01 12.39 26.09
C ALA A 644 -44.57 11.16 25.29
N LEU A 645 -43.99 10.15 25.94
CA LEU A 645 -43.58 8.90 25.29
C LEU A 645 -44.78 8.17 24.65
N ARG A 646 -45.90 8.12 25.36
CA ARG A 646 -47.16 7.56 24.85
C ARG A 646 -47.67 8.33 23.63
N THR A 647 -47.69 9.66 23.72
CA THR A 647 -48.16 10.54 22.64
C THR A 647 -47.28 10.38 21.40
N TRP A 648 -45.96 10.31 21.58
CA TRP A 648 -45.01 10.02 20.52
C TRP A 648 -45.29 8.67 19.86
N ARG A 649 -45.44 7.58 20.64
CA ARG A 649 -45.73 6.25 20.07
C ARG A 649 -46.97 6.30 19.18
N LEU A 650 -48.05 6.88 19.68
CA LEU A 650 -49.35 6.91 18.98
C LEU A 650 -49.31 7.77 17.71
N ALA A 651 -48.48 8.81 17.69
CA ALA A 651 -48.33 9.69 16.53
C ALA A 651 -47.35 9.14 15.48
N THR A 652 -46.30 8.42 15.90
CA THR A 652 -45.16 8.08 15.05
C THR A 652 -45.22 6.66 14.47
N VAL A 653 -45.78 5.69 15.19
CA VAL A 653 -45.72 4.27 14.79
C VAL A 653 -47.09 3.60 14.88
N ASN A 654 -47.62 3.22 13.72
CA ASN A 654 -48.78 2.33 13.63
C ASN A 654 -48.52 1.23 12.59
N SER A 655 -48.00 0.10 13.03
CA SER A 655 -47.80 -1.06 12.19
C SER A 655 -47.79 -2.35 12.99
N THR A 656 -48.28 -3.39 12.33
CA THR A 656 -48.19 -4.76 12.83
C THR A 656 -46.79 -5.35 12.66
N TYR A 657 -45.92 -4.73 11.85
CA TYR A 657 -44.53 -5.16 11.57
C TYR A 657 -43.48 -4.41 12.39
N ALA A 658 -43.91 -3.63 13.40
CA ALA A 658 -43.02 -2.83 14.23
C ALA A 658 -43.31 -3.02 15.72
N ALA A 659 -42.29 -2.88 16.57
CA ALA A 659 -42.45 -2.79 18.02
C ALA A 659 -41.52 -1.73 18.60
N VAL A 660 -42.02 -0.98 19.59
CA VAL A 660 -41.28 0.09 20.28
C VAL A 660 -40.76 -0.44 21.61
N TYR A 661 -39.49 -0.16 21.93
CA TYR A 661 -38.85 -0.56 23.18
C TYR A 661 -38.26 0.64 23.93
N ALA A 662 -38.60 0.79 25.21
CA ALA A 662 -38.09 1.85 26.09
C ALA A 662 -37.70 1.24 27.44
N PRO A 663 -36.88 1.87 28.29
CA PRO A 663 -36.05 3.04 28.01
C PRO A 663 -34.78 2.71 27.23
N HIS A 664 -33.97 3.73 26.98
CA HIS A 664 -32.57 3.58 26.60
C HIS A 664 -31.77 2.88 27.70
N LEU A 665 -30.69 2.21 27.30
CA LEU A 665 -29.85 1.39 28.16
C LEU A 665 -28.56 2.15 28.51
N GLN A 666 -28.05 1.95 29.72
CA GLN A 666 -26.71 2.40 30.08
C GLN A 666 -25.73 1.23 29.97
N ILE A 667 -24.64 1.44 29.23
CA ILE A 667 -23.57 0.46 29.05
C ILE A 667 -22.22 1.05 29.46
N VAL A 668 -21.22 0.19 29.68
CA VAL A 668 -19.83 0.64 29.73
C VAL A 668 -19.45 1.16 28.35
N SER A 669 -18.89 2.36 28.29
CA SER A 669 -18.54 2.99 27.01
C SER A 669 -17.53 2.13 26.25
N ILE A 670 -17.85 1.87 24.98
CA ILE A 670 -16.97 1.16 24.04
C ILE A 670 -16.33 2.12 23.03
N ASP A 671 -16.63 3.41 23.12
CA ASP A 671 -15.97 4.45 22.34
C ASP A 671 -14.60 4.74 22.98
N PRO A 672 -13.48 4.43 22.30
CA PRO A 672 -12.14 4.64 22.84
C PRO A 672 -11.78 6.11 23.02
N SER A 673 -12.52 7.03 22.38
CA SER A 673 -12.35 8.48 22.51
C SER A 673 -13.20 9.10 23.63
N SER A 674 -14.15 8.33 24.18
CA SER A 674 -15.01 8.79 25.27
C SER A 674 -14.26 8.81 26.60
N THR A 675 -14.35 9.94 27.31
CA THR A 675 -13.86 10.06 28.71
C THR A 675 -14.89 9.55 29.72
N ALA A 676 -16.15 9.37 29.31
CA ALA A 676 -17.22 8.89 30.17
C ALA A 676 -17.16 7.38 30.30
N ARG A 677 -17.20 6.87 31.55
CA ARG A 677 -17.25 5.43 31.82
C ARG A 677 -18.54 4.77 31.30
N LEU A 678 -19.65 5.50 31.35
CA LEU A 678 -20.97 5.01 30.96
C LEU A 678 -21.52 5.83 29.80
N THR A 679 -22.24 5.17 28.91
CA THR A 679 -22.92 5.79 27.77
C THR A 679 -24.36 5.28 27.69
N THR A 680 -25.31 6.19 27.44
CA THR A 680 -26.71 5.87 27.17
C THR A 680 -26.88 5.55 25.68
N VAL A 681 -27.52 4.42 25.38
CA VAL A 681 -27.67 3.89 24.03
C VAL A 681 -29.10 3.41 23.77
N PRO A 682 -29.59 3.51 22.51
CA PRO A 682 -30.89 2.96 22.14
C PRO A 682 -30.97 1.45 22.36
N PRO A 683 -32.15 0.92 22.73
CA PRO A 683 -32.30 -0.50 23.07
C PRO A 683 -32.40 -1.45 21.87
N SER A 684 -32.71 -0.99 20.65
CA SER A 684 -33.05 -1.85 19.51
C SER A 684 -32.01 -2.92 19.19
N GLY A 685 -30.71 -2.58 19.22
CA GLY A 685 -29.63 -3.54 19.00
C GLY A 685 -29.62 -4.67 20.01
N PHE A 686 -29.76 -4.34 21.29
CA PHE A 686 -29.83 -5.31 22.39
C PHE A 686 -31.08 -6.18 22.28
N VAL A 687 -32.23 -5.57 22.00
CA VAL A 687 -33.51 -6.26 21.83
C VAL A 687 -33.47 -7.20 20.62
N ALA A 688 -32.89 -6.79 19.49
CA ALA A 688 -32.69 -7.65 18.32
C ALA A 688 -31.84 -8.87 18.65
N GLY A 689 -30.79 -8.71 19.47
CA GLY A 689 -29.97 -9.83 19.93
C GLY A 689 -30.77 -10.78 20.84
N VAL A 690 -31.60 -10.24 21.72
CA VAL A 690 -32.50 -11.04 22.56
C VAL A 690 -33.53 -11.81 21.72
N PHE A 691 -34.08 -11.19 20.67
CA PHE A 691 -34.97 -11.87 19.72
C PHE A 691 -34.24 -13.06 19.07
N ALA A 692 -33.06 -12.82 18.52
CA ALA A 692 -32.25 -13.85 17.87
C ALA A 692 -31.93 -15.03 18.82
N ARG A 693 -31.55 -14.73 20.07
CA ARG A 693 -31.28 -15.76 21.07
C ARG A 693 -32.53 -16.54 21.45
N THR A 694 -33.64 -15.85 21.68
CA THR A 694 -34.92 -16.48 22.04
C THR A 694 -35.40 -17.40 20.93
N ASP A 695 -35.32 -16.95 19.68
CA ASP A 695 -35.71 -17.72 18.51
C ASP A 695 -34.88 -19.00 18.37
N ARG A 696 -33.56 -18.91 18.57
CA ARG A 696 -32.66 -20.07 18.51
C ARG A 696 -32.93 -21.07 19.63
N GLU A 697 -33.25 -20.59 20.83
CA GLU A 697 -33.40 -21.44 22.02
C GLU A 697 -34.81 -22.02 22.17
N ARG A 698 -35.83 -21.29 21.71
CA ARG A 698 -37.25 -21.58 21.99
C ARG A 698 -38.15 -21.49 20.76
N GLY A 699 -37.64 -21.06 19.61
CA GLY A 699 -38.41 -20.82 18.39
C GLY A 699 -39.07 -19.43 18.37
N VAL A 700 -39.29 -18.91 17.15
CA VAL A 700 -39.88 -17.57 16.90
C VAL A 700 -41.28 -17.37 17.51
N HIS A 701 -41.98 -18.47 17.77
CA HIS A 701 -43.31 -18.45 18.39
C HIS A 701 -43.29 -18.10 19.88
N LYS A 702 -42.13 -18.16 20.56
CA LYS A 702 -41.98 -17.71 21.95
C LYS A 702 -41.87 -16.18 21.99
N ALA A 703 -42.76 -15.54 22.72
CA ALA A 703 -42.67 -14.11 23.00
C ALA A 703 -41.33 -13.75 23.70
N PRO A 704 -40.60 -12.72 23.24
CA PRO A 704 -39.30 -12.30 23.80
C PRO A 704 -39.42 -11.52 25.12
N GLY A 705 -40.55 -11.64 25.82
CA GLY A 705 -40.77 -11.07 27.15
C GLY A 705 -40.16 -11.94 28.26
N ASN A 706 -39.79 -11.29 29.37
CA ASN A 706 -39.11 -11.87 30.53
C ASN A 706 -37.67 -12.38 30.24
N GLU A 707 -37.11 -12.00 29.10
CA GLU A 707 -35.75 -12.38 28.68
C GLU A 707 -34.71 -11.37 29.18
N ARG A 708 -33.56 -11.88 29.63
CA ARG A 708 -32.46 -11.06 30.17
C ARG A 708 -31.80 -10.23 29.08
N VAL A 709 -31.50 -8.96 29.37
CA VAL A 709 -30.64 -8.13 28.51
C VAL A 709 -29.21 -8.17 29.05
N ALA A 710 -28.28 -8.72 28.27
CA ALA A 710 -26.85 -8.74 28.59
C ALA A 710 -26.16 -7.42 28.18
N GLY A 711 -25.03 -7.10 28.80
CA GLY A 711 -24.24 -5.89 28.52
C GLY A 711 -24.73 -4.58 29.16
N ALA A 712 -26.02 -4.50 29.51
CA ALA A 712 -26.58 -3.33 30.20
C ALA A 712 -26.18 -3.31 31.69
N VAL A 713 -25.63 -2.19 32.15
CA VAL A 713 -25.32 -1.92 33.57
C VAL A 713 -26.38 -1.08 34.27
N GLY A 714 -27.24 -0.41 33.50
CA GLY A 714 -28.32 0.42 34.00
C GLY A 714 -29.35 0.74 32.92
N LEU A 715 -30.36 1.51 33.29
CA LEU A 715 -31.38 2.05 32.41
C LEU A 715 -31.36 3.58 32.53
N ALA A 716 -31.66 4.30 31.45
CA ALA A 716 -31.79 5.75 31.51
C ALA A 716 -32.92 6.18 32.45
N GLN A 717 -34.05 5.44 32.44
CA GLN A 717 -35.18 5.65 33.34
C GLN A 717 -35.55 4.35 34.08
N SER A 718 -36.07 4.51 35.29
CA SER A 718 -36.59 3.39 36.08
C SER A 718 -38.12 3.37 36.07
N TYR A 719 -38.70 2.31 35.51
CA TYR A 719 -40.15 2.15 35.45
C TYR A 719 -40.71 1.24 36.55
N THR A 720 -41.66 1.80 37.32
CA THR A 720 -42.46 1.06 38.31
C THR A 720 -43.59 0.28 37.65
N GLN A 721 -44.26 -0.59 38.40
CA GLN A 721 -45.43 -1.32 37.90
C GLN A 721 -46.55 -0.37 37.45
N ARG A 722 -46.77 0.73 38.17
CA ARG A 722 -47.79 1.72 37.79
C ARG A 722 -47.53 2.34 36.41
N ARG A 723 -46.27 2.65 36.10
CA ARG A 723 -45.88 3.20 34.79
C ARG A 723 -46.04 2.15 33.67
N GLN A 724 -45.72 0.88 33.97
CA GLN A 724 -46.00 -0.24 33.05
C GLN A 724 -47.49 -0.36 32.72
N ASP A 725 -48.35 -0.28 33.74
CA ASP A 725 -49.81 -0.42 33.56
C ASP A 725 -50.38 0.73 32.70
N LEU A 726 -49.69 1.86 32.62
CA LEU A 726 -50.02 3.00 31.76
C LEU A 726 -49.51 2.82 30.32
N LEU A 727 -48.24 2.39 30.14
CA LEU A 727 -47.55 2.40 28.85
C LEU A 727 -47.79 1.14 27.99
N ASN A 728 -47.94 -0.03 28.62
CA ASN A 728 -48.10 -1.30 27.92
C ASN A 728 -49.43 -1.43 27.14
N PRO A 729 -50.58 -0.89 27.61
CA PRO A 729 -51.80 -0.82 26.81
C PRO A 729 -51.58 -0.21 25.42
N ASP A 730 -50.78 0.84 25.34
CA ASP A 730 -50.41 1.53 24.09
C ASP A 730 -49.10 1.00 23.48
N ALA A 731 -48.81 -0.29 23.70
CA ALA A 731 -47.73 -1.04 23.06
C ALA A 731 -46.31 -0.45 23.16
N VAL A 732 -46.02 0.29 24.25
CA VAL A 732 -44.65 0.64 24.61
C VAL A 732 -44.08 -0.52 25.45
N ASN A 733 -43.15 -1.29 24.87
CA ASN A 733 -42.55 -2.43 25.55
C ASN A 733 -41.42 -1.98 26.47
N LEU A 734 -41.64 -2.07 27.78
CA LEU A 734 -40.65 -1.61 28.76
C LEU A 734 -39.54 -2.63 29.00
N ILE A 735 -38.33 -2.13 29.23
CA ILE A 735 -37.18 -2.85 29.77
C ILE A 735 -37.06 -2.45 31.24
N ARG A 736 -36.97 -3.43 32.14
CA ARG A 736 -37.03 -3.20 33.59
C ARG A 736 -35.94 -3.96 34.34
N VAL A 737 -35.46 -3.36 35.42
CA VAL A 737 -34.54 -4.02 36.36
C VAL A 737 -35.34 -4.70 37.45
N PHE A 738 -35.07 -5.99 37.66
CA PHE A 738 -35.65 -6.76 38.75
C PHE A 738 -34.56 -7.17 39.74
N PRO A 739 -34.68 -6.82 41.04
CA PRO A 739 -33.75 -7.25 42.06
C PRO A 739 -33.54 -8.78 42.05
N GLY A 740 -32.29 -9.24 42.10
CA GLY A 740 -31.93 -10.66 42.08
C GLY A 740 -32.14 -11.39 40.75
N ARG A 741 -32.79 -10.75 39.77
CA ARG A 741 -33.02 -11.33 38.44
C ARG A 741 -32.21 -10.58 37.37
N GLY A 742 -31.99 -9.28 37.51
CA GLY A 742 -31.31 -8.41 36.53
C GLY A 742 -32.26 -7.71 35.53
N THR A 743 -31.69 -7.02 34.55
CA THR A 743 -32.43 -6.28 33.49
C THR A 743 -33.14 -7.23 32.52
N ARG A 744 -34.42 -6.97 32.24
CA ARG A 744 -35.28 -7.80 31.38
C ARG A 744 -36.17 -6.98 30.47
N ILE A 745 -36.45 -7.55 29.30
CA ILE A 745 -37.57 -7.12 28.46
C ILE A 745 -38.88 -7.49 29.17
N TRP A 746 -39.79 -6.54 29.31
CA TRP A 746 -41.06 -6.66 30.03
C TRP A 746 -42.25 -6.18 29.17
N GLY A 747 -42.27 -6.61 27.91
CA GLY A 747 -43.33 -6.38 26.94
C GLY A 747 -43.03 -7.13 25.64
N ALA A 748 -44.08 -7.49 24.89
CA ALA A 748 -43.94 -8.18 23.60
C ALA A 748 -45.08 -7.81 22.63
N ARG A 749 -45.50 -6.55 22.63
CA ARG A 749 -46.59 -6.01 21.80
C ARG A 749 -46.06 -5.32 20.55
N ASN A 750 -46.78 -5.48 19.45
CA ASN A 750 -46.57 -4.71 18.23
C ASN A 750 -47.15 -3.31 18.40
N ALA A 751 -46.58 -2.33 17.71
CA ALA A 751 -47.05 -0.96 17.68
C ALA A 751 -48.31 -0.82 16.79
N THR A 752 -49.38 -1.53 17.14
CA THR A 752 -50.66 -1.53 16.44
C THR A 752 -51.81 -1.58 17.42
N ASP A 753 -52.98 -1.10 17.00
CA ASP A 753 -54.22 -1.25 17.76
C ASP A 753 -55.01 -2.52 17.34
N ASP A 754 -54.55 -3.23 16.31
CA ASP A 754 -55.13 -4.50 15.89
C ASP A 754 -54.90 -5.60 16.94
N VAL A 755 -56.00 -6.07 17.52
CA VAL A 755 -56.00 -7.10 18.56
C VAL A 755 -55.54 -8.47 18.06
N ASN A 756 -55.69 -8.76 16.76
CA ASN A 756 -55.25 -10.03 16.16
C ASN A 756 -53.74 -10.07 16.00
N TRP A 757 -53.13 -8.93 15.64
CA TRP A 757 -51.70 -8.77 15.45
C TRP A 757 -51.02 -8.10 16.64
N ARG A 758 -51.61 -8.21 17.83
CA ARG A 758 -51.12 -7.54 19.04
C ARG A 758 -49.69 -7.92 19.44
N TYR A 759 -49.25 -9.15 19.14
CA TYR A 759 -48.03 -9.71 19.71
C TYR A 759 -46.90 -9.90 18.68
N VAL A 760 -45.67 -9.59 19.11
CA VAL A 760 -44.43 -9.68 18.31
C VAL A 760 -44.18 -11.09 17.78
N ASN A 761 -44.26 -12.10 18.63
CA ASN A 761 -44.04 -13.49 18.23
C ASN A 761 -45.05 -13.98 17.19
N VAL A 762 -46.28 -13.47 17.23
CA VAL A 762 -47.32 -13.85 16.25
C VAL A 762 -46.97 -13.29 14.88
N ARG A 763 -46.70 -11.98 14.74
CA ARG A 763 -46.30 -11.41 13.44
C ARG A 763 -45.01 -12.06 12.91
N ARG A 764 -43.99 -12.21 13.77
CA ARG A 764 -42.70 -12.81 13.35
C ARG A 764 -42.84 -14.28 12.91
N LEU A 765 -43.74 -15.06 13.54
CA LEU A 765 -44.05 -16.42 13.11
C LEU A 765 -44.66 -16.44 11.70
N PHE A 766 -45.64 -15.57 11.42
CA PHE A 766 -46.24 -15.44 10.09
C PHE A 766 -45.21 -15.03 9.05
N ASN A 767 -44.39 -14.01 9.33
CA ASN A 767 -43.33 -13.57 8.42
C ASN A 767 -42.37 -14.72 8.07
N MET A 768 -41.98 -15.52 9.07
CA MET A 768 -41.13 -16.69 8.86
C MET A 768 -41.82 -17.73 7.96
N ILE A 769 -43.08 -18.09 8.24
CA ILE A 769 -43.82 -19.09 7.47
C ILE A 769 -44.02 -18.63 6.02
N GLU A 770 -44.51 -17.41 5.82
CA GLU A 770 -44.75 -16.84 4.48
C GLU A 770 -43.46 -16.79 3.65
N THR A 771 -42.36 -16.34 4.25
CA THR A 771 -41.05 -16.27 3.57
C THR A 771 -40.50 -17.67 3.26
N SER A 772 -40.70 -18.63 4.16
CA SER A 772 -40.25 -20.02 3.98
C SER A 772 -40.98 -20.68 2.82
N VAL A 773 -42.31 -20.51 2.77
CA VAL A 773 -43.17 -21.03 1.71
C VAL A 773 -42.79 -20.39 0.39
N GLU A 774 -42.74 -19.06 0.30
CA GLU A 774 -42.39 -18.33 -0.93
C GLU A 774 -41.05 -18.80 -1.53
N ARG A 775 -40.00 -18.93 -0.71
CA ARG A 775 -38.68 -19.37 -1.18
C ARG A 775 -38.67 -20.82 -1.63
N SER A 776 -39.34 -21.69 -0.88
CA SER A 776 -39.30 -23.14 -1.12
C SER A 776 -40.28 -23.59 -2.20
N THR A 777 -41.24 -22.76 -2.60
CA THR A 777 -42.19 -23.06 -3.68
C THR A 777 -41.84 -22.38 -5.00
N GLN A 778 -40.63 -21.81 -5.15
CA GLN A 778 -40.20 -21.20 -6.42
C GLN A 778 -40.14 -22.21 -7.58
N TRP A 779 -39.88 -23.50 -7.29
CA TRP A 779 -39.87 -24.56 -8.30
C TRP A 779 -41.21 -24.74 -9.02
N VAL A 780 -42.32 -24.27 -8.42
CA VAL A 780 -43.67 -24.37 -9.00
C VAL A 780 -43.81 -23.49 -10.24
N VAL A 781 -43.00 -22.43 -10.34
CA VAL A 781 -43.06 -21.48 -11.46
C VAL A 781 -42.64 -22.20 -12.74
N PHE A 782 -43.51 -22.15 -13.75
CA PHE A 782 -43.38 -22.85 -15.04
C PHE A 782 -43.56 -24.38 -15.01
N GLU A 783 -44.00 -24.96 -13.90
CA GLU A 783 -44.48 -26.34 -13.89
C GLU A 783 -45.83 -26.47 -14.62
N PRO A 784 -46.14 -27.64 -15.21
CA PRO A 784 -47.47 -27.88 -15.77
C PRO A 784 -48.56 -27.64 -14.72
N ASN A 785 -49.49 -26.72 -15.01
CA ASN A 785 -50.59 -26.38 -14.11
C ASN A 785 -51.65 -27.49 -14.09
N THR A 786 -51.39 -28.54 -13.30
CA THR A 786 -52.21 -29.75 -13.21
C THR A 786 -52.45 -30.16 -11.76
N ALA A 787 -53.44 -31.03 -11.53
CA ALA A 787 -53.74 -31.58 -10.21
C ALA A 787 -52.52 -32.22 -9.50
N SER A 788 -51.60 -32.81 -10.26
CA SER A 788 -50.38 -33.39 -9.69
C SER A 788 -49.47 -32.34 -9.04
N THR A 789 -49.30 -31.19 -9.69
CA THR A 789 -48.55 -30.04 -9.18
C THR A 789 -49.23 -29.44 -7.94
N TRP A 790 -50.56 -29.31 -7.96
CA TRP A 790 -51.33 -28.80 -6.81
C TRP A 790 -51.16 -29.69 -5.57
N ILE A 791 -51.22 -31.02 -5.74
CA ILE A 791 -50.99 -31.97 -4.65
C ILE A 791 -49.58 -31.84 -4.08
N ARG A 792 -48.55 -31.68 -4.94
CA ARG A 792 -47.16 -31.49 -4.49
C ARG A 792 -47.01 -30.21 -3.65
N ILE A 793 -47.64 -29.11 -4.07
CA ILE A 793 -47.68 -27.84 -3.31
C ILE A 793 -48.32 -28.07 -1.94
N LYS A 794 -49.52 -28.66 -1.94
CA LYS A 794 -50.29 -28.93 -0.72
C LYS A 794 -49.49 -29.73 0.29
N VAL A 795 -48.97 -30.88 -0.13
CA VAL A 795 -48.22 -31.79 0.75
C VAL A 795 -46.94 -31.13 1.28
N SER A 796 -46.25 -30.34 0.47
CA SER A 796 -45.03 -29.64 0.90
C SER A 796 -45.33 -28.62 2.01
N ILE A 797 -46.40 -27.83 1.86
CA ILE A 797 -46.83 -26.84 2.86
C ILE A 797 -47.39 -27.54 4.11
N GLU A 798 -48.22 -28.57 3.96
CA GLU A 798 -48.78 -29.32 5.10
C GLU A 798 -47.69 -29.98 5.94
N ASN A 799 -46.68 -30.59 5.31
CA ASN A 799 -45.55 -31.19 6.02
C ASN A 799 -44.76 -30.14 6.82
N PHE A 800 -44.56 -28.95 6.27
CA PHE A 800 -43.88 -27.87 6.96
C PHE A 800 -44.69 -27.34 8.16
N LEU A 801 -45.99 -27.13 7.98
CA LEU A 801 -46.88 -26.67 9.05
C LEU A 801 -47.06 -27.73 10.15
N ASP A 802 -47.05 -29.03 9.82
CA ASP A 802 -47.02 -30.11 10.82
C ASP A 802 -45.77 -30.03 11.70
N GLN A 803 -44.60 -29.76 11.11
CA GLN A 803 -43.37 -29.54 11.88
C GLN A 803 -43.49 -28.35 12.82
N GLN A 804 -44.08 -27.23 12.37
CA GLN A 804 -44.31 -26.07 13.23
C GLN A 804 -45.32 -26.35 14.36
N TRP A 805 -46.38 -27.11 14.08
CA TRP A 805 -47.35 -27.53 15.09
C TRP A 805 -46.72 -28.44 16.15
N ARG A 806 -45.94 -29.45 15.73
CA ARG A 806 -45.20 -30.34 16.64
C ARG A 806 -44.18 -29.60 17.49
N ALA A 807 -43.61 -28.52 16.96
CA ALA A 807 -42.72 -27.62 17.70
C ALA A 807 -43.45 -26.69 18.68
N GLY A 808 -44.79 -26.74 18.75
CA GLY A 808 -45.61 -25.91 19.64
C GLY A 808 -45.88 -24.50 19.14
N ALA A 809 -45.55 -24.18 17.88
CA ALA A 809 -45.75 -22.86 17.31
C ALA A 809 -47.22 -22.56 16.97
N LEU A 810 -47.98 -23.59 16.61
CA LEU A 810 -49.38 -23.50 16.24
C LEU A 810 -50.27 -24.04 17.38
N ALA A 811 -51.39 -23.36 17.62
CA ALA A 811 -52.37 -23.72 18.63
C ALA A 811 -53.37 -24.76 18.08
N GLY A 812 -53.72 -25.75 18.91
CA GLY A 812 -54.69 -26.79 18.55
C GLY A 812 -54.25 -28.14 19.08
N THR A 813 -55.20 -29.00 19.43
CA THR A 813 -54.92 -30.35 19.92
C THR A 813 -54.78 -31.37 18.77
N ARG A 814 -55.23 -30.98 17.58
CA ARG A 814 -55.12 -31.74 16.33
C ARG A 814 -54.59 -30.84 15.20
N PRO A 815 -53.89 -31.39 14.18
CA PRO A 815 -53.40 -30.60 13.04
C PRO A 815 -54.50 -29.78 12.35
N GLU A 816 -55.69 -30.37 12.19
CA GLU A 816 -56.85 -29.75 11.53
C GLU A 816 -57.41 -28.52 12.26
N GLU A 817 -57.15 -28.39 13.57
CA GLU A 817 -57.47 -27.21 14.38
C GLU A 817 -56.39 -26.13 14.26
N ALA A 818 -55.16 -26.53 13.91
CA ALA A 818 -53.97 -25.70 13.94
C ALA A 818 -53.63 -25.07 12.58
N TYR A 819 -53.83 -25.80 11.48
CA TYR A 819 -53.62 -25.28 10.13
C TYR A 819 -54.51 -25.96 9.08
N ARG A 820 -54.66 -25.30 7.93
CA ARG A 820 -55.36 -25.83 6.75
C ARG A 820 -54.70 -25.31 5.48
N VAL A 821 -54.50 -26.20 4.50
CA VAL A 821 -54.02 -25.85 3.16
C VAL A 821 -55.04 -26.31 2.13
N ARG A 822 -55.49 -25.40 1.25
CA ARG A 822 -56.47 -25.66 0.19
C ARG A 822 -55.88 -25.25 -1.15
N VAL A 823 -56.02 -26.11 -2.15
CA VAL A 823 -55.56 -25.86 -3.52
C VAL A 823 -56.25 -26.83 -4.46
N GLY A 824 -56.99 -26.30 -5.43
CA GLY A 824 -57.61 -27.11 -6.47
C GLY A 824 -58.73 -26.41 -7.24
N LEU A 825 -59.10 -26.99 -8.38
CA LEU A 825 -60.24 -26.57 -9.19
C LEU A 825 -61.55 -26.79 -8.41
N GLY A 826 -62.35 -25.74 -8.27
CA GLY A 826 -63.58 -25.75 -7.47
C GLY A 826 -63.35 -25.66 -5.95
N GLU A 827 -62.09 -25.61 -5.50
CA GLU A 827 -61.73 -25.38 -4.10
C GLU A 827 -61.25 -23.94 -3.88
N THR A 828 -60.20 -23.55 -4.59
CA THR A 828 -59.57 -22.21 -4.53
C THR A 828 -59.44 -21.55 -5.91
N MET A 829 -59.58 -22.32 -7.00
CA MET A 829 -59.42 -21.86 -8.37
C MET A 829 -60.65 -22.17 -9.22
N THR A 830 -60.89 -21.32 -10.21
CA THR A 830 -61.86 -21.51 -11.29
C THR A 830 -61.16 -22.00 -12.57
N GLU A 831 -61.93 -22.43 -13.57
CA GLU A 831 -61.37 -22.78 -14.90
C GLU A 831 -60.67 -21.58 -15.56
N ILE A 832 -61.14 -20.36 -15.29
CA ILE A 832 -60.54 -19.12 -15.80
C ILE A 832 -59.16 -18.90 -15.17
N ASP A 833 -59.00 -19.13 -13.88
CA ASP A 833 -57.70 -18.98 -13.19
C ASP A 833 -56.66 -19.94 -13.78
N ILE A 834 -57.06 -21.18 -14.06
CA ILE A 834 -56.18 -22.18 -14.70
C ILE A 834 -55.82 -21.75 -16.12
N ALA A 835 -56.79 -21.25 -16.90
CA ALA A 835 -56.56 -20.76 -18.25
C ALA A 835 -55.65 -19.53 -18.28
N LEU A 836 -55.67 -18.70 -17.24
CA LEU A 836 -54.75 -17.57 -17.02
C LEU A 836 -53.37 -18.01 -16.49
N GLY A 837 -53.18 -19.30 -16.20
CA GLY A 837 -51.93 -19.85 -15.67
C GLY A 837 -51.71 -19.57 -14.17
N LEU A 838 -52.76 -19.23 -13.42
CA LEU A 838 -52.69 -18.95 -11.99
C LEU A 838 -52.82 -20.24 -11.17
N VAL A 839 -52.10 -20.29 -10.05
CA VAL A 839 -52.28 -21.30 -8.99
C VAL A 839 -52.55 -20.58 -7.68
N VAL A 840 -53.77 -20.68 -7.16
CA VAL A 840 -54.18 -20.04 -5.90
C VAL A 840 -54.20 -21.07 -4.78
N THR A 841 -53.34 -20.89 -3.78
CA THR A 841 -53.28 -21.75 -2.59
C THR A 841 -53.68 -20.95 -1.37
N GLU A 842 -54.71 -21.38 -0.65
CA GLU A 842 -55.13 -20.77 0.62
C GLU A 842 -54.46 -21.50 1.79
N VAL A 843 -53.75 -20.77 2.63
CA VAL A 843 -53.12 -21.29 3.84
C VAL A 843 -53.69 -20.56 5.06
N ALA A 844 -54.29 -21.30 5.98
CA ALA A 844 -54.78 -20.78 7.25
C ALA A 844 -53.99 -21.41 8.41
N ILE A 845 -53.55 -20.60 9.36
CA ILE A 845 -52.81 -21.06 10.55
C ILE A 845 -53.33 -20.40 11.82
N ALA A 846 -53.34 -21.13 12.93
CA ALA A 846 -53.69 -20.64 14.27
C ALA A 846 -52.42 -20.52 15.12
N ALA A 847 -51.86 -19.30 15.25
CA ALA A 847 -50.66 -19.08 16.05
C ALA A 847 -50.92 -19.16 17.57
N ALA A 848 -49.97 -19.74 18.32
CA ALA A 848 -50.02 -19.74 19.78
C ALA A 848 -49.85 -18.31 20.35
N ARG A 849 -50.82 -17.85 21.15
CA ARG A 849 -50.79 -16.53 21.81
C ARG A 849 -50.10 -16.61 23.18
N PRO A 850 -49.29 -15.61 23.58
CA PRO A 850 -48.62 -15.61 24.87
C PRO A 850 -49.59 -15.32 26.03
N SER A 851 -49.32 -15.89 27.21
CA SER A 851 -50.02 -15.54 28.46
C SER A 851 -49.38 -14.32 29.11
N GLU A 852 -49.92 -13.12 28.83
CA GLU A 852 -49.42 -11.85 29.36
C GLU A 852 -49.86 -11.59 30.82
N PHE A 853 -51.04 -12.09 31.22
CA PHE A 853 -51.59 -11.93 32.57
C PHE A 853 -51.86 -13.30 33.20
N VAL A 854 -51.38 -13.51 34.43
CA VAL A 854 -51.70 -14.69 35.25
C VAL A 854 -52.40 -14.20 36.52
N VAL A 855 -53.66 -14.57 36.70
CA VAL A 855 -54.47 -14.17 37.86
C VAL A 855 -54.67 -15.36 38.78
N PHE A 856 -53.99 -15.36 39.93
CA PHE A 856 -54.24 -16.32 41.01
C PHE A 856 -55.41 -15.85 41.88
N ARG A 857 -56.49 -16.63 41.90
CA ARG A 857 -57.64 -16.36 42.78
C ARG A 857 -57.56 -17.28 43.99
N PHE A 858 -57.27 -16.73 45.15
CA PHE A 858 -57.26 -17.48 46.41
C PHE A 858 -58.67 -17.50 47.02
N SER A 859 -59.19 -18.69 47.33
CA SER A 859 -60.44 -18.89 48.08
C SER A 859 -60.12 -19.50 49.44
N HIS A 860 -60.77 -19.02 50.50
CA HIS A 860 -60.64 -19.55 51.86
C HIS A 860 -61.89 -20.32 52.31
N LYS A 861 -62.84 -20.58 51.41
CA LYS A 861 -64.01 -21.42 51.72
C LYS A 861 -63.59 -22.88 51.78
N GLN A 862 -64.07 -23.63 52.78
CA GLN A 862 -63.94 -25.09 52.84
C GLN A 862 -64.52 -25.68 51.56
N LEU A 863 -63.68 -26.40 50.80
CA LEU A 863 -64.09 -27.13 49.61
C LEU A 863 -64.84 -28.38 50.08
N SER A 864 -66.15 -28.46 49.86
CA SER A 864 -66.83 -29.76 49.75
C SER A 864 -66.54 -30.26 48.33
N GLU A 865 -65.91 -31.43 48.24
CA GLU A 865 -65.55 -32.08 46.97
C GLU A 865 -66.70 -32.16 45.96
#